data_AF-A0A7S6N653-F1
#
_entry.id   AF-A0A7S6N653-F1
#
_cell.length_a   1.000
_cell.length_b   1.000
_cell.length_c   1.000
_cell.angle_alpha   90.00
_cell.angle_beta   90.00
_cell.angle_gamma   90.00
#
_symmetry.space_group_name_H-M   'P 1'
#
loop_
_entity.id
_entity.type
_entity.pdbx_description
1 polymer ?
#
loop_
_entity_poly.entity_id
_entity_poly.type
_entity_poly.pdbx_seq_one_letter_code
_entity_poly.pdbx_strand_id
1 'polypeptide(L)'
;MSDPAGNRRLLHPSTAQRRAAAAVLWLASALAPLAQAAAPTQWTDYRIDARIDPATHRLEADVTVTVPPAAAGQAVEFVLAGNLAVDKANPALEKLPAAAGDEAFSGINGSSEETARRRGVSRYRVTLPAGATSFSLHYAGLVDMQPEVSKQEYARSFAETPGIIDPKGVYLAGSTLWYPQLVKPVASELMTYSLEVNTPSGWHLIAPGNGVSSGADGKARWSTPSAVDEISLAGGPLTEYSARSGKVQAQVYLHEADPALAQKYLDATGRYLRMYSELIGPYPYEKFALVENFWETGYGMPSYTLLGPQIIRFPFILTSSYPHEILHNWWGNSVYVDYATGNWCEGLTAYLADHLLKEVEGQGAEYRRDTLKRYRDFAASNGDFPLKDFRSRHSAATEAVGYGKTLMGFHMLRRALGDDLFRQALVRFYKDDRGRRASFADVRSAFEAVSGRDLGRFFDEWVNRTGAADIAVEGVKVAKAGNGFVVTGTLRQRQAGPYDLAVPLVVATTGEPVITRIASHEAATPFRVETTSKPLGVEVDPEFDVFRVLDPRETAPSIGQLFGASEVTAVVPEAEQDAWRAMLKGWESPASHVTIVSDREAKALPPDRSTWILGRGNRLAAKLFGSDAAQGLKVGASGVTIGGQDIAYAGHSLVITRRHPADPRLAIGWITADPPAAIAALGRKLPHYGKYSWLAFSGADAASLAKGEWLATDSPLLVNLQGAGTPVVMARLPKRAPLAEPPPAYSAQRLMSHVDWLAAPEREGRGFGSAGLAASGDYIRDQFAAAGLQPGAGDGGWFQTFTAVGGVDKQERTLRNVIGVLPGSDPRFAGQAALLTAHYDHLGFGWPDARTGDIGKIHPGADDNASGVAVMIEVARALAARPPPPRSIVFIAFTGEESGLLGSRYYVKHPTPVPLAGIIADLNLDTVGSLGEHPVSILATESAREWPFVFSGITATTGIPTRSVVGASVSSDQQAFIDQGIPGVQVFGNATLHYHRPSDTPDTVDAAGMVKVASVVTEAIEYLASTDKRLTLTGAGVGSGVPPPVASGDRRKVSLGAMPDFAFQGPGLRLDSVVPGSPAEKAGLKAGDILLRFGGEPVAGLGGFNELLRKHQPGDRVHLEWTRNGTPQQGEAELTAR
;
A
#
# COMPACT_ATOMS: atom_id res chain seq x y z
N MET A 1 -32.62 33.15 -32.82
CA MET A 1 -33.82 32.56 -33.45
C MET A 1 -33.78 31.06 -33.16
N SER A 2 -34.77 30.37 -32.62
CA SER A 2 -35.99 30.71 -31.89
C SER A 2 -36.53 29.35 -31.43
N ASP A 3 -36.55 29.09 -30.13
CA ASP A 3 -37.37 28.02 -29.52
C ASP A 3 -38.86 28.46 -29.59
N PRO A 4 -39.87 27.56 -29.65
CA PRO A 4 -40.43 27.08 -28.39
C PRO A 4 -41.12 25.68 -28.38
N ALA A 5 -40.94 24.99 -27.26
CA ALA A 5 -41.96 24.38 -26.39
C ALA A 5 -42.89 23.25 -26.90
N GLY A 6 -42.81 22.10 -26.21
CA GLY A 6 -43.72 20.95 -26.37
C GLY A 6 -43.90 20.09 -25.11
N ASN A 7 -44.49 20.69 -24.07
CA ASN A 7 -45.35 20.12 -23.02
C ASN A 7 -45.37 18.57 -22.82
N ARG A 8 -44.68 18.05 -21.80
CA ARG A 8 -44.90 16.69 -21.24
C ARG A 8 -45.99 16.74 -20.17
N ARG A 9 -47.20 16.28 -20.51
CA ARG A 9 -48.26 15.98 -19.52
C ARG A 9 -47.98 14.64 -18.85
N LEU A 10 -47.85 14.69 -17.52
CA LEU A 10 -47.95 13.55 -16.61
C LEU A 10 -49.38 12.98 -16.67
N LEU A 11 -49.51 11.71 -17.03
CA LEU A 11 -50.74 10.93 -16.85
C LEU A 11 -50.57 10.04 -15.61
N HIS A 12 -51.24 10.41 -14.53
CA HIS A 12 -51.52 9.50 -13.42
C HIS A 12 -52.46 8.39 -13.89
N PRO A 13 -52.16 7.10 -13.66
CA PRO A 13 -53.10 6.03 -13.92
C PRO A 13 -54.23 6.01 -12.88
N SER A 14 -55.44 5.89 -13.39
CA SER A 14 -56.71 5.86 -12.67
C SER A 14 -56.86 4.71 -11.66
N THR A 15 -57.68 4.96 -10.65
CA THR A 15 -58.07 4.11 -9.52
C THR A 15 -58.78 2.79 -9.89
N ALA A 16 -58.98 2.49 -11.17
CA ALA A 16 -59.61 1.25 -11.64
C ALA A 16 -58.60 0.09 -11.90
N GLN A 17 -57.30 0.38 -12.05
CA GLN A 17 -56.26 -0.66 -12.20
C GLN A 17 -55.69 -1.17 -10.85
N ARG A 18 -56.11 -0.59 -9.71
CA ARG A 18 -55.69 -1.03 -8.37
C ARG A 18 -56.59 -2.10 -7.73
N ARG A 19 -57.68 -2.51 -8.38
CA ARG A 19 -58.63 -3.49 -7.81
C ARG A 19 -58.63 -4.88 -8.46
N ALA A 20 -57.83 -5.11 -9.51
CA ALA A 20 -57.61 -6.46 -10.06
C ALA A 20 -56.34 -7.15 -9.51
N ALA A 21 -55.47 -6.44 -8.79
CA ALA A 21 -54.23 -6.97 -8.21
C ALA A 21 -54.36 -7.47 -6.76
N ALA A 22 -55.55 -7.40 -6.15
CA ALA A 22 -55.77 -7.75 -4.75
C ALA A 22 -56.49 -9.11 -4.53
N ALA A 23 -56.84 -9.84 -5.61
CA ALA A 23 -57.56 -11.12 -5.52
C ALA A 23 -56.72 -12.35 -5.93
N VAL A 24 -55.44 -12.18 -6.30
CA VAL A 24 -54.51 -13.30 -6.59
C VAL A 24 -53.56 -13.57 -5.41
N LEU A 25 -53.68 -12.83 -4.31
CA LEU A 25 -52.74 -12.87 -3.17
C LEU A 25 -53.26 -13.65 -1.93
N TRP A 26 -54.31 -14.46 -2.07
CA TRP A 26 -54.87 -15.26 -0.95
C TRP A 26 -55.10 -16.75 -1.26
N LEU A 27 -54.35 -17.32 -2.21
CA LEU A 27 -54.37 -18.75 -2.54
C LEU A 27 -52.97 -19.32 -2.85
N ALA A 28 -51.94 -18.83 -2.14
CA ALA A 28 -50.56 -19.30 -2.27
C ALA A 28 -49.91 -19.67 -0.92
N SER A 29 -50.73 -20.09 0.05
CA SER A 29 -50.30 -20.55 1.38
C SER A 29 -50.84 -21.95 1.68
N ALA A 30 -50.66 -22.88 0.73
CA ALA A 30 -50.80 -24.33 0.93
C ALA A 30 -50.28 -25.10 -0.30
N LEU A 31 -49.03 -24.88 -0.69
CA LEU A 31 -48.31 -25.78 -1.58
C LEU A 31 -46.96 -26.09 -0.92
N ALA A 32 -46.81 -27.34 -0.49
CA ALA A 32 -45.51 -27.91 -0.17
C ALA A 32 -44.55 -27.65 -1.34
N PRO A 33 -43.23 -27.48 -1.11
CA PRO A 33 -42.30 -27.30 -2.21
C PRO A 33 -42.31 -28.58 -3.04
N LEU A 34 -42.93 -28.53 -4.22
CA LEU A 34 -42.64 -29.47 -5.28
C LEU A 34 -41.17 -29.23 -5.64
N ALA A 35 -40.31 -30.10 -5.12
CA ALA A 35 -38.91 -30.18 -5.48
C ALA A 35 -38.82 -30.19 -7.02
N GLN A 36 -38.38 -29.08 -7.58
CA GLN A 36 -38.03 -29.01 -8.98
C GLN A 36 -36.84 -29.96 -9.14
N ALA A 37 -37.08 -31.13 -9.74
CA ALA A 37 -36.03 -32.13 -9.94
C ALA A 37 -34.89 -31.45 -10.71
N ALA A 38 -33.77 -31.23 -10.02
CA ALA A 38 -32.56 -30.69 -10.62
C ALA A 38 -32.14 -31.62 -11.77
N ALA A 39 -31.70 -31.04 -12.88
CA ALA A 39 -31.09 -31.82 -13.94
C ALA A 39 -29.94 -32.65 -13.34
N PRO A 40 -29.77 -33.93 -13.73
CA PRO A 40 -28.76 -34.79 -13.15
C PRO A 40 -27.37 -34.15 -13.28
N THR A 41 -26.74 -33.84 -12.15
CA THR A 41 -25.42 -33.23 -12.09
C THR A 41 -24.34 -34.29 -12.35
N GLN A 42 -23.29 -33.92 -13.07
CA GLN A 42 -22.09 -34.78 -13.21
C GLN A 42 -21.25 -34.84 -11.92
N TRP A 43 -21.60 -34.02 -10.93
CA TRP A 43 -20.94 -33.89 -9.64
C TRP A 43 -21.71 -34.62 -8.55
N THR A 44 -20.98 -35.03 -7.51
CA THR A 44 -21.59 -35.46 -6.25
C THR A 44 -22.29 -34.26 -5.61
N ASP A 45 -23.51 -34.47 -5.14
CA ASP A 45 -24.30 -33.47 -4.43
C ASP A 45 -24.52 -33.89 -2.97
N TYR A 46 -24.34 -32.95 -2.05
CA TYR A 46 -24.51 -33.17 -0.63
C TYR A 46 -25.65 -32.33 -0.09
N ARG A 47 -26.62 -32.98 0.57
CA ARG A 47 -27.56 -32.30 1.46
C ARG A 47 -27.21 -32.64 2.89
N ILE A 48 -26.81 -31.64 3.66
CA ILE A 48 -26.31 -31.79 5.02
C ILE A 48 -27.20 -30.99 5.97
N ASP A 49 -27.81 -31.69 6.92
CA ASP A 49 -28.50 -31.12 8.07
C ASP A 49 -27.66 -31.43 9.32
N ALA A 50 -26.88 -30.47 9.80
CA ALA A 50 -25.90 -30.65 10.87
C ALA A 50 -26.30 -29.96 12.18
N ARG A 51 -25.81 -30.53 13.28
CA ARG A 51 -25.85 -29.93 14.60
C ARG A 51 -24.47 -29.88 15.23
N ILE A 52 -24.08 -28.70 15.70
CA ILE A 52 -22.87 -28.50 16.49
C ILE A 52 -23.22 -28.19 17.95
N ASP A 53 -22.46 -28.77 18.87
CA ASP A 53 -22.48 -28.44 20.29
C ASP A 53 -21.06 -28.00 20.73
N PRO A 54 -20.82 -26.67 20.83
CA PRO A 54 -19.54 -26.12 21.25
C PRO A 54 -19.13 -26.55 22.66
N ALA A 55 -20.08 -26.77 23.59
CA ALA A 55 -19.76 -27.08 24.97
C ALA A 55 -19.19 -28.49 25.14
N THR A 56 -19.59 -29.42 24.25
CA THR A 56 -19.13 -30.81 24.27
C THR A 56 -18.19 -31.14 23.12
N HIS A 57 -17.88 -30.17 22.26
CA HIS A 57 -17.03 -30.32 21.07
C HIS A 57 -17.60 -31.36 20.09
N ARG A 58 -18.94 -31.43 19.98
CA ARG A 58 -19.64 -32.49 19.24
C ARG A 58 -20.24 -32.00 17.93
N LEU A 59 -20.21 -32.89 16.94
CA LEU A 59 -20.93 -32.81 15.68
C LEU A 59 -21.94 -33.97 15.62
N GLU A 60 -23.14 -33.69 15.13
CA GLU A 60 -24.16 -34.63 14.69
C GLU A 60 -24.61 -34.21 13.29
N ALA A 61 -24.77 -35.15 12.35
CA ALA A 61 -25.15 -34.79 10.98
C ALA A 61 -26.03 -35.86 10.34
N ASP A 62 -27.10 -35.39 9.70
CA ASP A 62 -27.88 -36.14 8.73
C ASP A 62 -27.43 -35.72 7.33
N VAL A 63 -26.90 -36.67 6.56
CA VAL A 63 -26.35 -36.39 5.23
C VAL A 63 -27.02 -37.26 4.20
N THR A 64 -27.50 -36.65 3.12
CA THR A 64 -27.86 -37.36 1.88
C THR A 64 -26.80 -37.06 0.83
N VAL A 65 -26.17 -38.10 0.32
CA VAL A 65 -25.18 -38.01 -0.76
C VAL A 65 -25.83 -38.51 -2.04
N THR A 66 -25.82 -37.69 -3.08
CA THR A 66 -26.25 -38.06 -4.43
C THR A 66 -25.03 -38.18 -5.33
N VAL A 67 -24.75 -39.38 -5.83
CA VAL A 67 -23.63 -39.64 -6.76
C VAL A 67 -24.03 -39.32 -8.20
N PRO A 68 -23.06 -39.09 -9.10
CA PRO A 68 -23.34 -38.87 -10.52
C PRO A 68 -24.13 -40.04 -11.13
N PRO A 69 -25.00 -39.81 -12.13
CA PRO A 69 -25.83 -40.85 -12.74
C PRO A 69 -25.03 -42.06 -13.28
N ALA A 70 -23.79 -41.84 -13.71
CA ALA A 70 -22.91 -42.89 -14.19
C ALA A 70 -22.55 -43.93 -13.10
N ALA A 71 -22.68 -43.56 -11.82
CA ALA A 71 -22.46 -44.41 -10.66
C ALA A 71 -23.75 -45.04 -10.09
N ALA A 72 -24.89 -44.88 -10.79
CA ALA A 72 -26.17 -45.44 -10.34
C ALA A 72 -26.09 -46.96 -10.14
N GLY A 73 -26.56 -47.44 -8.99
CA GLY A 73 -26.55 -48.88 -8.64
C GLY A 73 -25.15 -49.48 -8.40
N GLN A 74 -24.09 -48.67 -8.35
CA GLN A 74 -22.73 -49.16 -8.04
C GLN A 74 -22.49 -49.23 -6.52
N ALA A 75 -21.43 -49.94 -6.14
CA ALA A 75 -20.88 -49.86 -4.79
C ALA A 75 -20.08 -48.55 -4.66
N VAL A 76 -20.39 -47.77 -3.63
CA VAL A 76 -19.74 -46.50 -3.32
C VAL A 76 -18.95 -46.66 -2.04
N GLU A 77 -17.68 -46.27 -2.08
CA GLU A 77 -16.82 -46.24 -0.89
C GLU A 77 -16.58 -44.79 -0.46
N PHE A 78 -16.54 -44.56 0.84
CA PHE A 78 -16.28 -43.25 1.41
C PHE A 78 -15.54 -43.35 2.74
N VAL A 79 -14.95 -42.24 3.16
CA VAL A 79 -14.25 -42.10 4.43
C VAL A 79 -14.82 -40.98 5.30
N LEU A 80 -14.70 -41.16 6.61
CA LEU A 80 -15.01 -40.19 7.66
C LEU A 80 -13.91 -40.21 8.72
N ALA A 81 -13.79 -39.13 9.49
CA ALA A 81 -12.91 -39.12 10.67
C ALA A 81 -13.28 -40.27 11.62
N GLY A 82 -12.26 -40.96 12.17
CA GLY A 82 -12.44 -42.20 12.95
C GLY A 82 -13.33 -42.06 14.20
N ASN A 83 -13.46 -40.84 14.71
CA ASN A 83 -14.27 -40.41 15.85
C ASN A 83 -15.72 -40.04 15.48
N LEU A 84 -16.09 -40.00 14.20
CA LEU A 84 -17.47 -39.82 13.75
C LEU A 84 -18.12 -41.18 13.48
N ALA A 85 -18.98 -41.61 14.39
CA ALA A 85 -19.61 -42.92 14.33
C ALA A 85 -20.93 -42.85 13.54
N VAL A 86 -21.05 -43.68 12.50
CA VAL A 86 -22.30 -43.86 11.74
C VAL A 86 -23.18 -44.86 12.46
N ASP A 87 -24.40 -44.47 12.82
CA ASP A 87 -25.36 -45.31 13.55
C ASP A 87 -26.61 -45.66 12.71
N LYS A 88 -26.95 -44.85 11.70
CA LYS A 88 -28.00 -45.13 10.71
C LYS A 88 -27.49 -44.88 9.31
N ALA A 89 -27.89 -45.77 8.40
CA ALA A 89 -27.63 -45.63 6.97
C ALA A 89 -28.77 -46.24 6.17
N ASN A 90 -29.08 -45.64 5.02
CA ASN A 90 -30.00 -46.19 4.05
C ASN A 90 -29.42 -46.01 2.63
N PRO A 91 -29.12 -47.10 1.91
CA PRO A 91 -29.18 -48.51 2.32
C PRO A 91 -28.11 -48.87 3.37
N ALA A 92 -28.13 -50.10 3.88
CA ALA A 92 -27.16 -50.56 4.88
C ALA A 92 -25.72 -50.46 4.38
N LEU A 93 -24.79 -50.12 5.28
CA LEU A 93 -23.37 -49.97 5.01
C LEU A 93 -22.54 -51.15 5.54
N GLU A 94 -21.39 -51.36 4.90
CA GLU A 94 -20.32 -52.27 5.33
C GLU A 94 -19.14 -51.42 5.82
N LYS A 95 -18.62 -51.66 7.03
CA LYS A 95 -17.38 -51.02 7.50
C LYS A 95 -16.18 -51.81 7.00
N LEU A 96 -15.26 -51.13 6.33
CA LEU A 96 -14.05 -51.75 5.77
C LEU A 96 -12.84 -51.54 6.69
N PRO A 97 -11.80 -52.41 6.59
CA PRO A 97 -10.51 -52.13 7.19
C PRO A 97 -9.93 -50.82 6.63
N ALA A 98 -9.20 -50.08 7.47
CA ALA A 98 -8.41 -48.95 6.99
C ALA A 98 -7.33 -49.45 6.01
N ALA A 99 -7.10 -48.71 4.94
CA ALA A 99 -6.07 -48.96 3.95
C ALA A 99 -5.04 -47.81 3.94
N ALA A 100 -3.83 -48.10 3.46
CA ALA A 100 -2.86 -47.06 3.15
C ALA A 100 -3.41 -46.19 2.00
N GLY A 101 -3.37 -44.86 2.14
CA GLY A 101 -3.97 -43.94 1.16
C GLY A 101 -5.41 -43.52 1.46
N ASP A 102 -5.94 -43.82 2.65
CA ASP A 102 -7.30 -43.41 3.07
C ASP A 102 -7.41 -41.90 3.41
N GLU A 103 -6.32 -41.14 3.28
CA GLU A 103 -6.33 -39.68 3.19
C GLU A 103 -7.00 -39.19 1.89
N ALA A 104 -8.32 -38.98 1.93
CA ALA A 104 -9.11 -38.67 0.74
C ALA A 104 -9.02 -37.22 0.25
N PHE A 105 -8.53 -36.27 1.06
CA PHE A 105 -8.56 -34.85 0.73
C PHE A 105 -7.17 -34.21 0.68
N SER A 106 -6.92 -33.45 -0.39
CA SER A 106 -5.78 -32.54 -0.54
C SER A 106 -6.27 -31.25 -1.21
N GLY A 107 -6.15 -30.13 -0.51
CA GLY A 107 -6.56 -28.81 -0.97
C GLY A 107 -5.63 -27.71 -0.47
N ILE A 108 -5.95 -26.47 -0.82
CA ILE A 108 -5.12 -25.29 -0.50
C ILE A 108 -4.93 -25.10 1.02
N ASN A 109 -5.93 -25.47 1.82
CA ASN A 109 -5.95 -25.31 3.27
C ASN A 109 -5.51 -26.58 4.03
N GLY A 110 -4.88 -27.54 3.33
CA GLY A 110 -4.25 -28.71 3.94
C GLY A 110 -4.71 -30.05 3.35
N SER A 111 -4.17 -31.14 3.92
CA SER A 111 -4.54 -32.50 3.57
C SER A 111 -5.16 -33.23 4.76
N SER A 112 -5.95 -34.27 4.48
CA SER A 112 -6.53 -35.14 5.51
C SER A 112 -5.52 -36.06 6.19
N GLU A 113 -4.23 -36.01 5.79
CA GLU A 113 -3.18 -36.84 6.39
C GLU A 113 -3.09 -36.64 7.91
N GLU A 114 -3.21 -35.41 8.37
CA GLU A 114 -3.07 -35.12 9.80
C GLU A 114 -4.25 -35.65 10.60
N THR A 115 -5.48 -35.56 10.06
CA THR A 115 -6.66 -36.21 10.63
C THR A 115 -6.47 -37.72 10.70
N ALA A 116 -5.98 -38.32 9.62
CA ALA A 116 -5.68 -39.75 9.57
C ALA A 116 -4.64 -40.16 10.62
N ARG A 117 -3.58 -39.36 10.80
CA ARG A 117 -2.54 -39.59 11.82
C ARG A 117 -3.06 -39.45 13.26
N ARG A 118 -3.85 -38.42 13.56
CA ARG A 118 -4.27 -38.08 14.94
C ARG A 118 -5.50 -38.84 15.43
N ARG A 119 -6.50 -38.98 14.57
CA ARG A 119 -7.84 -39.48 14.94
C ARG A 119 -8.21 -40.78 14.21
N GLY A 120 -7.41 -41.19 13.24
CA GLY A 120 -7.72 -42.31 12.35
C GLY A 120 -8.83 -41.97 11.35
N VAL A 121 -9.06 -42.87 10.41
CA VAL A 121 -10.12 -42.78 9.40
C VAL A 121 -10.99 -44.03 9.48
N SER A 122 -12.32 -43.85 9.41
CA SER A 122 -13.26 -44.96 9.21
C SER A 122 -13.67 -45.02 7.74
N ARG A 123 -13.42 -46.16 7.10
CA ARG A 123 -13.81 -46.43 5.71
C ARG A 123 -15.08 -47.28 5.65
N TYR A 124 -15.98 -46.92 4.75
CA TYR A 124 -17.28 -47.58 4.58
C TYR A 124 -17.56 -47.85 3.11
N ARG A 125 -18.37 -48.88 2.84
CA ARG A 125 -18.94 -49.20 1.54
C ARG A 125 -20.45 -49.26 1.64
N VAL A 126 -21.13 -48.65 0.68
CA VAL A 126 -22.59 -48.71 0.51
C VAL A 126 -22.90 -49.23 -0.89
N THR A 127 -23.76 -50.23 -1.01
CA THR A 127 -24.19 -50.75 -2.32
C THR A 127 -25.53 -50.14 -2.68
N LEU A 128 -25.57 -49.32 -3.73
CA LEU A 128 -26.79 -48.66 -4.16
C LEU A 128 -27.75 -49.65 -4.86
N PRO A 129 -29.07 -49.59 -4.59
CA PRO A 129 -30.05 -50.34 -5.37
C PRO A 129 -29.98 -50.00 -6.86
N ALA A 130 -30.40 -50.92 -7.73
CA ALA A 130 -30.40 -50.71 -9.18
C ALA A 130 -31.15 -49.40 -9.54
N GLY A 131 -30.48 -48.51 -10.27
CA GLY A 131 -31.03 -47.21 -10.68
C GLY A 131 -31.06 -46.13 -9.59
N ALA A 132 -30.72 -46.45 -8.34
CA ALA A 132 -30.59 -45.47 -7.27
C ALA A 132 -29.25 -44.73 -7.38
N THR A 133 -29.28 -43.43 -7.11
CA THR A 133 -28.12 -42.52 -7.14
C THR A 133 -27.83 -41.89 -5.79
N SER A 134 -28.56 -42.26 -4.73
CA SER A 134 -28.42 -41.60 -3.43
C SER A 134 -28.39 -42.58 -2.27
N PHE A 135 -27.65 -42.23 -1.24
CA PHE A 135 -27.70 -42.86 0.08
C PHE A 135 -27.75 -41.80 1.18
N SER A 136 -28.31 -42.15 2.32
CA SER A 136 -28.38 -41.27 3.48
C SER A 136 -27.73 -41.89 4.71
N LEU A 137 -27.13 -41.04 5.54
CA LEU A 137 -26.38 -41.40 6.74
C LEU A 137 -26.80 -40.50 7.91
N HIS A 138 -26.79 -41.06 9.12
CA HIS A 138 -26.74 -40.33 10.37
C HIS A 138 -25.43 -40.68 11.07
N TYR A 139 -24.69 -39.68 11.54
CA TYR A 139 -23.47 -39.90 12.32
C TYR A 139 -23.22 -38.79 13.33
N ALA A 140 -22.50 -39.13 14.40
CA ALA A 140 -22.13 -38.17 15.43
C ALA A 140 -20.77 -38.50 16.07
N GLY A 141 -20.11 -37.50 16.63
CA GLY A 141 -18.83 -37.67 17.30
C GLY A 141 -18.20 -36.38 17.80
N LEU A 142 -17.00 -36.50 18.37
CA LEU A 142 -16.22 -35.37 18.86
C LEU A 142 -15.37 -34.79 17.73
N VAL A 143 -15.21 -33.47 17.66
CA VAL A 143 -14.25 -32.79 16.78
C VAL A 143 -13.46 -31.78 17.61
N ASP A 144 -12.27 -32.19 18.05
CA ASP A 144 -11.44 -31.42 19.00
C ASP A 144 -9.96 -31.57 18.65
N MET A 145 -9.52 -31.01 17.52
CA MET A 145 -8.10 -30.97 17.17
C MET A 145 -7.59 -29.57 17.43
N GLN A 146 -7.00 -29.35 18.60
CA GLN A 146 -6.51 -28.03 19.01
C GLN A 146 -5.43 -27.50 18.04
N PRO A 147 -5.41 -26.20 17.73
CA PRO A 147 -4.40 -25.62 16.86
C PRO A 147 -2.97 -25.82 17.39
N GLU A 148 -2.05 -26.21 16.52
CA GLU A 148 -0.65 -26.41 16.87
C GLU A 148 0.27 -25.57 15.98
N VAL A 149 1.28 -24.94 16.59
CA VAL A 149 2.30 -24.18 15.86
C VAL A 149 3.27 -25.15 15.21
N SER A 150 3.38 -25.09 13.87
CA SER A 150 4.35 -25.90 13.14
C SER A 150 5.78 -25.55 13.57
N LYS A 151 6.55 -26.55 14.01
CA LYS A 151 7.95 -26.39 14.48
C LYS A 151 8.94 -26.02 13.36
N GLN A 152 8.54 -26.08 12.09
CA GLN A 152 9.44 -25.91 10.94
C GLN A 152 9.53 -24.46 10.42
N GLU A 153 8.60 -23.57 10.77
CA GLU A 153 8.58 -22.18 10.29
C GLU A 153 8.76 -21.16 11.42
N TYR A 154 10.01 -20.90 11.80
CA TYR A 154 10.37 -19.85 12.78
C TYR A 154 10.01 -18.43 12.29
N ALA A 155 9.72 -18.25 11.00
CA ALA A 155 9.59 -16.93 10.39
C ALA A 155 8.17 -16.32 10.49
N ARG A 156 7.10 -17.12 10.68
CA ARG A 156 5.71 -16.62 10.83
C ARG A 156 4.77 -17.44 11.73
N SER A 157 5.20 -18.55 12.33
CA SER A 157 4.51 -19.32 13.40
C SER A 157 2.96 -19.27 13.38
N PHE A 158 2.33 -19.68 12.28
CA PHE A 158 0.88 -19.92 12.27
C PHE A 158 0.56 -21.25 12.96
N ALA A 159 -0.54 -21.27 13.71
CA ALA A 159 -1.08 -22.51 14.24
C ALA A 159 -2.07 -23.09 13.23
N GLU A 160 -1.99 -24.39 13.00
CA GLU A 160 -2.87 -25.10 12.08
C GLU A 160 -3.72 -26.12 12.85
N THR A 161 -4.94 -26.36 12.38
CA THR A 161 -5.80 -27.42 12.89
C THR A 161 -6.49 -28.13 11.73
N PRO A 162 -6.57 -29.47 11.76
CA PRO A 162 -7.40 -30.21 10.81
C PRO A 162 -8.90 -30.05 11.07
N GLY A 163 -9.33 -29.49 12.21
CA GLY A 163 -10.75 -29.24 12.52
C GLY A 163 -11.07 -29.22 14.02
N ILE A 164 -11.89 -28.27 14.44
CA ILE A 164 -12.20 -28.01 15.85
C ILE A 164 -13.61 -27.46 16.03
N ILE A 165 -14.30 -27.91 17.08
CA ILE A 165 -15.54 -27.32 17.61
C ILE A 165 -15.26 -26.96 19.07
N ASP A 166 -15.30 -25.67 19.42
CA ASP A 166 -14.94 -25.16 20.75
C ASP A 166 -15.87 -23.99 21.11
N PRO A 167 -16.11 -23.66 22.39
CA PRO A 167 -16.90 -22.48 22.77
C PRO A 167 -16.41 -21.15 22.15
N LYS A 168 -15.13 -21.05 21.76
CA LYS A 168 -14.57 -19.89 21.07
C LYS A 168 -14.95 -19.81 19.59
N GLY A 169 -15.26 -20.94 18.96
CA GLY A 169 -15.63 -21.01 17.56
C GLY A 169 -15.50 -22.41 16.95
N VAL A 170 -15.84 -22.51 15.67
CA VAL A 170 -15.78 -23.73 14.87
C VAL A 170 -14.94 -23.52 13.63
N TYR A 171 -14.17 -24.54 13.27
CA TYR A 171 -13.53 -24.68 11.97
C TYR A 171 -13.57 -26.13 11.53
N LEU A 172 -14.23 -26.37 10.39
CA LEU A 172 -14.30 -27.66 9.70
C LEU A 172 -13.93 -27.44 8.24
N ALA A 173 -13.12 -28.32 7.67
CA ALA A 173 -12.68 -28.29 6.28
C ALA A 173 -12.73 -29.70 5.67
N GLY A 174 -12.50 -29.85 4.37
CA GLY A 174 -12.40 -31.17 3.73
C GLY A 174 -11.38 -32.08 4.42
N SER A 175 -10.28 -31.51 4.90
CA SER A 175 -9.23 -32.20 5.67
C SER A 175 -9.71 -32.76 7.02
N THR A 176 -10.78 -32.22 7.59
CA THR A 176 -11.39 -32.74 8.83
C THR A 176 -12.07 -34.08 8.62
N LEU A 177 -12.43 -34.43 7.38
CA LEU A 177 -13.28 -35.58 7.07
C LEU A 177 -14.61 -35.56 7.86
N TRP A 178 -15.19 -34.36 8.01
CA TRP A 178 -16.43 -34.14 8.78
C TRP A 178 -17.71 -34.47 8.01
N TYR A 179 -17.59 -34.63 6.69
CA TYR A 179 -18.61 -35.14 5.78
C TYR A 179 -18.07 -36.33 4.96
N PRO A 180 -18.94 -37.21 4.42
CA PRO A 180 -18.51 -38.40 3.70
C PRO A 180 -17.70 -38.05 2.45
N GLN A 181 -16.40 -38.31 2.47
CA GLN A 181 -15.53 -38.12 1.31
C GLN A 181 -15.52 -39.38 0.46
N LEU A 182 -16.03 -39.30 -0.77
CA LEU A 182 -16.08 -40.46 -1.66
C LEU A 182 -14.66 -40.85 -2.12
N VAL A 183 -14.44 -42.15 -2.32
CA VAL A 183 -13.20 -42.71 -2.84
C VAL A 183 -13.34 -43.02 -4.34
N LYS A 184 -12.24 -42.94 -5.10
CA LYS A 184 -12.20 -43.34 -6.51
C LYS A 184 -12.63 -44.81 -6.68
N PRO A 185 -13.34 -45.18 -7.77
CA PRO A 185 -13.58 -44.37 -8.97
C PRO A 185 -14.87 -43.53 -8.95
N VAL A 186 -15.71 -43.62 -7.90
CA VAL A 186 -17.01 -42.90 -7.86
C VAL A 186 -16.85 -41.42 -7.52
N ALA A 187 -15.81 -41.07 -6.75
CA ALA A 187 -15.53 -39.70 -6.34
C ALA A 187 -15.48 -38.72 -7.53
N SER A 188 -16.28 -37.65 -7.45
CA SER A 188 -16.20 -36.53 -8.38
C SER A 188 -15.07 -35.58 -7.99
N GLU A 189 -14.49 -34.87 -8.96
CA GLU A 189 -13.38 -33.92 -8.70
C GLU A 189 -13.80 -32.66 -7.94
N LEU A 190 -15.08 -32.30 -8.07
CA LEU A 190 -15.79 -31.20 -7.41
C LEU A 190 -17.17 -31.69 -6.96
N MET A 191 -17.85 -30.88 -6.13
CA MET A 191 -19.16 -31.20 -5.56
C MET A 191 -20.07 -29.97 -5.48
N THR A 192 -21.37 -30.21 -5.38
CA THR A 192 -22.35 -29.19 -4.98
C THR A 192 -22.90 -29.55 -3.61
N TYR A 193 -23.43 -28.56 -2.90
CA TYR A 193 -24.08 -28.85 -1.62
C TYR A 193 -25.16 -27.84 -1.24
N SER A 194 -26.06 -28.31 -0.37
CA SER A 194 -26.91 -27.49 0.48
C SER A 194 -26.68 -27.87 1.94
N LEU A 195 -26.39 -26.89 2.78
CA LEU A 195 -26.04 -27.04 4.18
C LEU A 195 -27.02 -26.26 5.04
N GLU A 196 -27.55 -26.92 6.06
CA GLU A 196 -28.27 -26.30 7.16
C GLU A 196 -27.60 -26.71 8.47
N VAL A 197 -27.27 -25.73 9.33
CA VAL A 197 -26.61 -25.99 10.63
C VAL A 197 -27.33 -25.24 11.73
N ASN A 198 -27.57 -25.88 12.88
CA ASN A 198 -28.05 -25.13 14.05
C ASN A 198 -27.00 -24.08 14.45
N THR A 199 -27.43 -22.84 14.65
CA THR A 199 -26.56 -21.78 15.18
C THR A 199 -26.87 -21.61 16.66
N PRO A 200 -25.89 -21.80 17.56
CA PRO A 200 -26.05 -21.36 18.94
C PRO A 200 -26.45 -19.87 18.99
N SER A 201 -27.15 -19.44 20.04
CA SER A 201 -27.58 -18.05 20.15
C SER A 201 -26.39 -17.09 20.10
N GLY A 202 -26.46 -16.05 19.25
CA GLY A 202 -25.37 -15.09 19.05
C GLY A 202 -24.21 -15.60 18.19
N TRP A 203 -24.32 -16.79 17.60
CA TRP A 203 -23.32 -17.32 16.67
C TRP A 203 -23.68 -17.03 15.22
N HIS A 204 -22.62 -16.85 14.42
CA HIS A 204 -22.67 -16.86 12.97
C HIS A 204 -21.80 -17.99 12.45
N LEU A 205 -22.35 -18.78 11.53
CA LEU A 205 -21.63 -19.88 10.86
C LEU A 205 -21.58 -19.62 9.37
N ILE A 206 -20.37 -19.64 8.80
CA ILE A 206 -20.07 -19.23 7.44
C ILE A 206 -19.51 -20.43 6.67
N ALA A 207 -20.07 -20.68 5.49
CA ALA A 207 -19.59 -21.69 4.55
C ALA A 207 -19.47 -21.09 3.12
N PRO A 208 -18.84 -21.80 2.18
CA PRO A 208 -18.72 -21.37 0.80
C PRO A 208 -20.05 -21.19 0.06
N GLY A 209 -20.25 -20.07 -0.64
CA GLY A 209 -21.41 -19.85 -1.52
C GLY A 209 -22.40 -18.81 -1.00
N ASN A 210 -23.67 -18.99 -1.37
CA ASN A 210 -24.75 -18.04 -1.12
C ASN A 210 -25.61 -18.51 0.05
N GLY A 211 -26.04 -17.59 0.91
CA GLY A 211 -26.79 -17.96 2.10
C GLY A 211 -26.78 -16.93 3.21
N VAL A 212 -27.17 -17.38 4.40
CA VAL A 212 -27.21 -16.58 5.64
C VAL A 212 -26.47 -17.30 6.76
N SER A 213 -25.70 -16.54 7.54
CA SER A 213 -24.85 -17.08 8.60
C SER A 213 -25.62 -17.37 9.90
N SER A 214 -26.79 -16.76 10.08
CA SER A 214 -27.70 -16.97 11.21
C SER A 214 -29.12 -16.52 10.82
N GLY A 215 -30.02 -17.48 10.57
CA GLY A 215 -31.42 -17.22 10.22
C GLY A 215 -32.29 -16.96 11.44
N ALA A 216 -33.49 -16.39 11.22
CA ALA A 216 -34.45 -16.08 12.30
C ALA A 216 -34.93 -17.31 13.09
N ASP A 217 -34.79 -18.51 12.52
CA ASP A 217 -35.10 -19.80 13.14
C ASP A 217 -33.89 -20.45 13.83
N GLY A 218 -32.78 -19.72 13.99
CA GLY A 218 -31.57 -20.19 14.65
C GLY A 218 -30.79 -21.20 13.81
N LYS A 219 -30.79 -21.02 12.49
CA LYS A 219 -30.04 -21.88 11.56
C LYS A 219 -29.25 -21.09 10.53
N ALA A 220 -28.01 -21.50 10.30
CA ALA A 220 -27.22 -21.06 9.16
C ALA A 220 -27.63 -21.89 7.94
N ARG A 221 -27.68 -21.26 6.78
CA ARG A 221 -28.02 -21.93 5.51
C ARG A 221 -27.09 -21.48 4.42
N TRP A 222 -26.48 -22.45 3.73
CA TRP A 222 -25.53 -22.19 2.66
C TRP A 222 -25.76 -23.14 1.49
N SER A 223 -25.54 -22.64 0.29
CA SER A 223 -25.57 -23.45 -0.93
C SER A 223 -24.65 -22.84 -1.97
N THR A 224 -24.10 -23.66 -2.86
CA THR A 224 -23.21 -23.17 -3.92
C THR A 224 -23.94 -23.05 -5.25
N PRO A 225 -23.84 -21.92 -5.95
CA PRO A 225 -24.40 -21.79 -7.30
C PRO A 225 -23.58 -22.54 -8.37
N SER A 226 -22.35 -22.95 -8.03
CA SER A 226 -21.42 -23.72 -8.86
C SER A 226 -20.72 -24.78 -8.03
N ALA A 227 -20.08 -25.76 -8.70
CA ALA A 227 -19.32 -26.80 -8.02
C ALA A 227 -18.10 -26.22 -7.28
N VAL A 228 -17.80 -26.78 -6.12
CA VAL A 228 -16.67 -26.45 -5.24
C VAL A 228 -15.82 -27.68 -4.96
N ASP A 229 -14.58 -27.51 -4.49
CA ASP A 229 -13.67 -28.62 -4.17
C ASP A 229 -13.79 -29.10 -2.72
N GLU A 230 -14.32 -28.28 -1.82
CA GLU A 230 -14.63 -28.68 -0.44
C GLU A 230 -15.83 -27.96 0.18
N ILE A 231 -16.39 -28.58 1.23
CA ILE A 231 -17.35 -27.98 2.15
C ILE A 231 -16.63 -27.61 3.44
N SER A 232 -16.33 -26.31 3.60
CA SER A 232 -15.80 -25.75 4.84
C SER A 232 -16.89 -25.07 5.66
N LEU A 233 -16.72 -25.03 6.98
CA LEU A 233 -17.58 -24.34 7.92
C LEU A 233 -16.72 -23.66 8.97
N ALA A 234 -16.78 -22.33 9.05
CA ALA A 234 -16.09 -21.54 10.05
C ALA A 234 -17.06 -20.59 10.74
N GLY A 235 -16.82 -20.25 12.00
CA GLY A 235 -17.67 -19.29 12.69
C GLY A 235 -17.55 -19.34 14.20
N GLY A 236 -18.47 -18.69 14.89
CA GLY A 236 -18.40 -18.53 16.33
C GLY A 236 -19.31 -17.43 16.85
N PRO A 237 -19.13 -17.00 18.11
CA PRO A 237 -19.75 -15.80 18.64
C PRO A 237 -19.14 -14.58 17.93
N LEU A 238 -19.88 -14.02 16.99
CA LEU A 238 -19.41 -12.99 16.05
C LEU A 238 -20.46 -11.88 15.92
N THR A 239 -20.01 -10.69 15.54
CA THR A 239 -20.83 -9.54 15.15
C THR A 239 -20.73 -9.36 13.64
N GLU A 240 -21.86 -9.38 12.94
CA GLU A 240 -21.92 -9.17 11.49
C GLU A 240 -22.05 -7.69 11.13
N TYR A 241 -21.25 -7.27 10.14
CA TYR A 241 -21.37 -6.01 9.42
C TYR A 241 -21.50 -6.29 7.93
N SER A 242 -22.31 -5.52 7.21
CA SER A 242 -22.44 -5.69 5.76
C SER A 242 -22.68 -4.40 5.01
N ALA A 243 -22.22 -4.36 3.77
CA ALA A 243 -22.45 -3.28 2.82
C ALA A 243 -22.62 -3.83 1.40
N ARG A 244 -23.40 -3.14 0.58
CA ARG A 244 -23.60 -3.55 -0.82
C ARG A 244 -22.50 -2.97 -1.71
N SER A 245 -21.81 -3.83 -2.46
CA SER A 245 -20.85 -3.45 -3.50
C SER A 245 -21.33 -3.94 -4.86
N GLY A 246 -22.07 -3.08 -5.57
CA GLY A 246 -22.72 -3.46 -6.82
C GLY A 246 -23.71 -4.61 -6.62
N LYS A 247 -23.44 -5.76 -7.26
CA LYS A 247 -24.27 -6.97 -7.11
C LYS A 247 -23.87 -7.86 -5.94
N VAL A 248 -22.72 -7.61 -5.33
CA VAL A 248 -22.14 -8.46 -4.27
C VAL A 248 -22.40 -7.84 -2.90
N GLN A 249 -22.70 -8.66 -1.90
CA GLN A 249 -22.72 -8.26 -0.50
C GLN A 249 -21.32 -8.44 0.10
N ALA A 250 -20.68 -7.33 0.48
CA ALA A 250 -19.48 -7.37 1.29
C ALA A 250 -19.89 -7.58 2.76
N GLN A 251 -19.23 -8.49 3.45
CA GLN A 251 -19.49 -8.79 4.86
C GLN A 251 -18.20 -8.82 5.67
N VAL A 252 -18.32 -8.47 6.94
CA VAL A 252 -17.24 -8.59 7.94
C VAL A 252 -17.84 -9.18 9.20
N TYR A 253 -17.20 -10.21 9.74
CA TYR A 253 -17.58 -10.85 10.99
C TYR A 253 -16.44 -10.71 12.00
N LEU A 254 -16.71 -10.07 13.14
CA LEU A 254 -15.71 -9.81 14.19
C LEU A 254 -16.14 -10.41 15.53
N HIS A 255 -15.20 -10.92 16.32
CA HIS A 255 -15.48 -11.41 17.68
C HIS A 255 -15.86 -10.28 18.62
N GLU A 256 -15.19 -9.14 18.49
CA GLU A 256 -15.51 -7.91 19.22
C GLU A 256 -16.09 -6.88 18.27
N ALA A 257 -17.12 -6.17 18.72
CA ALA A 257 -17.77 -5.15 17.91
C ALA A 257 -16.80 -3.99 17.64
N ASP A 258 -16.34 -3.87 16.39
CA ASP A 258 -15.50 -2.77 15.91
C ASP A 258 -16.02 -2.27 14.54
N PRO A 259 -17.00 -1.35 14.55
CA PRO A 259 -17.58 -0.81 13.31
C PRO A 259 -16.56 -0.09 12.43
N ALA A 260 -15.51 0.51 13.02
CA ALA A 260 -14.50 1.25 12.28
C ALA A 260 -13.60 0.30 11.50
N LEU A 261 -13.11 -0.77 12.14
CA LEU A 261 -12.36 -1.83 11.47
C LEU A 261 -13.20 -2.52 10.39
N ALA A 262 -14.45 -2.86 10.71
CA ALA A 262 -15.36 -3.48 9.76
C ALA A 262 -15.56 -2.61 8.52
N GLN A 263 -15.77 -1.29 8.68
CA GLN A 263 -15.96 -0.38 7.56
C GLN A 263 -14.73 -0.35 6.64
N LYS A 264 -13.51 -0.38 7.18
CA LYS A 264 -12.28 -0.42 6.37
C LYS A 264 -12.22 -1.65 5.47
N TYR A 265 -12.61 -2.82 5.99
CA TYR A 265 -12.66 -4.06 5.21
C TYR A 265 -13.82 -4.09 4.20
N LEU A 266 -14.99 -3.53 4.55
CA LEU A 266 -16.11 -3.40 3.60
C LEU A 266 -15.73 -2.51 2.41
N ASP A 267 -15.07 -1.37 2.68
CA ASP A 267 -14.60 -0.45 1.64
C ASP A 267 -13.53 -1.11 0.76
N ALA A 268 -12.54 -1.77 1.38
CA ALA A 268 -11.49 -2.49 0.66
C ALA A 268 -12.05 -3.63 -0.21
N THR A 269 -12.98 -4.44 0.34
CA THR A 269 -13.70 -5.47 -0.41
C THR A 269 -14.36 -4.89 -1.64
N GLY A 270 -15.11 -3.79 -1.46
CA GLY A 270 -15.81 -3.16 -2.57
C GLY A 270 -14.87 -2.66 -3.67
N ARG A 271 -13.71 -2.10 -3.31
CA ARG A 271 -12.70 -1.61 -4.25
C ARG A 271 -12.05 -2.76 -5.04
N TYR A 272 -11.58 -3.79 -4.35
CA TYR A 272 -10.88 -4.91 -5.01
C TYR A 272 -11.82 -5.79 -5.83
N LEU A 273 -13.07 -6.01 -5.37
CA LEU A 273 -14.06 -6.71 -6.18
C LEU A 273 -14.32 -6.00 -7.51
N ARG A 274 -14.36 -4.65 -7.53
CA ARG A 274 -14.50 -3.89 -8.78
C ARG A 274 -13.28 -4.06 -9.68
N MET A 275 -12.08 -3.84 -9.12
CA MET A 275 -10.82 -3.97 -9.87
C MET A 275 -10.69 -5.34 -10.55
N TYR A 276 -10.88 -6.42 -9.81
CA TYR A 276 -10.77 -7.77 -10.36
C TYR A 276 -11.92 -8.14 -11.28
N SER A 277 -13.14 -7.64 -11.01
CA SER A 277 -14.27 -7.86 -11.91
C SER A 277 -14.07 -7.22 -13.28
N GLU A 278 -13.45 -6.05 -13.32
CA GLU A 278 -13.09 -5.35 -14.57
C GLU A 278 -11.90 -6.01 -15.27
N LEU A 279 -10.92 -6.51 -14.51
CA LEU A 279 -9.73 -7.16 -15.07
C LEU A 279 -9.99 -8.56 -15.64
N ILE A 280 -10.82 -9.36 -14.97
CA ILE A 280 -10.96 -10.81 -15.23
C ILE A 280 -12.38 -11.19 -15.65
N GLY A 281 -13.40 -10.63 -14.98
CA GLY A 281 -14.79 -10.94 -15.24
C GLY A 281 -15.63 -10.98 -13.96
N PRO A 282 -16.96 -11.15 -14.08
CA PRO A 282 -17.88 -10.99 -12.95
C PRO A 282 -17.54 -11.88 -11.75
N TYR A 283 -17.63 -11.31 -10.54
CA TYR A 283 -17.45 -12.05 -9.30
C TYR A 283 -18.40 -13.28 -9.22
N PRO A 284 -17.91 -14.47 -8.82
CA PRO A 284 -18.66 -15.72 -8.95
C PRO A 284 -19.78 -15.95 -7.93
N TYR A 285 -19.81 -15.23 -6.81
CA TYR A 285 -20.73 -15.45 -5.69
C TYR A 285 -21.61 -14.22 -5.39
N GLU A 286 -22.65 -14.37 -4.58
CA GLU A 286 -23.48 -13.24 -4.13
C GLU A 286 -22.84 -12.45 -2.99
N LYS A 287 -21.88 -13.04 -2.26
CA LYS A 287 -21.19 -12.43 -1.13
C LYS A 287 -19.69 -12.68 -1.13
N PHE A 288 -18.94 -11.75 -0.53
CA PHE A 288 -17.58 -11.98 -0.05
C PHE A 288 -17.50 -11.55 1.41
N ALA A 289 -16.95 -12.39 2.28
CA ALA A 289 -16.82 -12.10 3.70
C ALA A 289 -15.36 -12.11 4.20
N LEU A 290 -14.98 -11.13 5.00
CA LEU A 290 -13.91 -11.30 5.99
C LEU A 290 -14.51 -11.94 7.24
N VAL A 291 -13.91 -13.02 7.73
CA VAL A 291 -14.26 -13.64 9.01
C VAL A 291 -13.04 -13.57 9.93
N GLU A 292 -13.18 -12.91 11.07
CA GLU A 292 -12.19 -12.98 12.14
C GLU A 292 -12.18 -14.38 12.73
N ASN A 293 -11.00 -14.98 12.81
CA ASN A 293 -10.81 -16.29 13.41
C ASN A 293 -10.50 -16.16 14.92
N PHE A 294 -10.66 -17.26 15.66
CA PHE A 294 -10.32 -17.32 17.08
C PHE A 294 -8.85 -17.75 17.36
N TRP A 295 -8.03 -17.89 16.30
CA TRP A 295 -6.58 -18.03 16.37
C TRP A 295 -5.89 -17.41 15.13
N GLU A 296 -4.57 -17.18 15.20
CA GLU A 296 -3.83 -16.57 14.09
C GLU A 296 -3.79 -17.47 12.85
N THR A 297 -4.33 -16.97 11.73
CA THR A 297 -4.48 -17.67 10.45
C THR A 297 -4.53 -16.71 9.25
N GLY A 298 -4.39 -17.27 8.05
CA GLY A 298 -4.73 -16.61 6.80
C GLY A 298 -5.17 -17.64 5.76
N TYR A 299 -6.47 -17.94 5.70
CA TYR A 299 -7.03 -18.92 4.76
C TYR A 299 -7.99 -18.27 3.76
N GLY A 300 -7.85 -18.64 2.49
CA GLY A 300 -8.74 -18.26 1.41
C GLY A 300 -9.76 -19.36 1.13
N MET A 301 -11.05 -19.03 1.21
CA MET A 301 -12.16 -19.95 0.91
C MET A 301 -13.00 -19.38 -0.24
N PRO A 302 -13.78 -20.22 -0.95
CA PRO A 302 -14.73 -19.67 -1.89
C PRO A 302 -15.74 -18.79 -1.15
N SER A 303 -15.91 -17.53 -1.58
CA SER A 303 -16.80 -16.50 -1.00
C SER A 303 -16.43 -15.93 0.38
N TYR A 304 -15.32 -16.32 1.00
CA TYR A 304 -14.85 -15.68 2.24
C TYR A 304 -13.37 -15.95 2.53
N THR A 305 -12.79 -15.16 3.43
CA THR A 305 -11.45 -15.41 3.98
C THR A 305 -11.49 -15.42 5.50
N LEU A 306 -10.63 -16.25 6.10
CA LEU A 306 -10.50 -16.41 7.53
C LEU A 306 -9.14 -15.87 7.96
N LEU A 307 -9.14 -14.77 8.71
CA LEU A 307 -7.91 -14.08 9.13
C LEU A 307 -7.81 -14.02 10.66
N GLY A 308 -6.58 -14.10 11.15
CA GLY A 308 -6.26 -14.04 12.58
C GLY A 308 -6.61 -12.71 13.24
N PRO A 309 -6.91 -12.73 14.56
CA PRO A 309 -7.34 -11.53 15.27
C PRO A 309 -6.25 -10.44 15.28
N GLN A 310 -4.98 -10.78 15.50
CA GLN A 310 -3.92 -9.75 15.42
C GLN A 310 -3.71 -9.27 13.99
N ILE A 311 -3.79 -10.18 13.02
CA ILE A 311 -3.56 -9.86 11.61
C ILE A 311 -4.53 -8.81 11.09
N ILE A 312 -5.82 -8.98 11.34
CA ILE A 312 -6.82 -8.07 10.75
C ILE A 312 -6.66 -6.62 11.24
N ARG A 313 -5.96 -6.41 12.36
CA ARG A 313 -5.71 -5.09 12.95
C ARG A 313 -4.44 -4.42 12.39
N PHE A 314 -3.62 -5.12 11.62
CA PHE A 314 -2.46 -4.52 10.96
C PHE A 314 -2.88 -3.73 9.71
N PRO A 315 -2.57 -2.43 9.61
CA PRO A 315 -3.09 -1.61 8.52
C PRO A 315 -2.63 -2.02 7.12
N PHE A 316 -1.40 -2.53 7.00
CA PHE A 316 -0.82 -2.95 5.72
C PHE A 316 -1.55 -4.14 5.09
N ILE A 317 -2.33 -4.92 5.86
CA ILE A 317 -3.05 -6.09 5.34
C ILE A 317 -4.05 -5.71 4.25
N LEU A 318 -4.67 -4.53 4.37
CA LEU A 318 -5.62 -3.99 3.38
C LEU A 318 -4.97 -3.70 2.02
N THR A 319 -3.65 -3.55 1.96
CA THR A 319 -2.88 -3.23 0.74
C THR A 319 -1.86 -4.30 0.37
N SER A 320 -1.78 -5.40 1.14
CA SER A 320 -0.90 -6.54 0.84
C SER A 320 -1.69 -7.84 0.68
N SER A 321 -2.08 -8.50 1.77
CA SER A 321 -2.55 -9.88 1.76
C SER A 321 -4.05 -9.99 1.54
N TYR A 322 -4.85 -9.03 2.03
CA TYR A 322 -6.30 -9.06 1.81
C TYR A 322 -6.74 -9.05 0.33
N PRO A 323 -6.16 -8.21 -0.55
CA PRO A 323 -6.47 -8.28 -1.98
C PRO A 323 -6.06 -9.60 -2.65
N HIS A 324 -5.06 -10.30 -2.12
CA HIS A 324 -4.66 -11.64 -2.57
C HIS A 324 -5.78 -12.66 -2.29
N GLU A 325 -6.30 -12.66 -1.06
CA GLU A 325 -7.39 -13.55 -0.65
C GLU A 325 -8.69 -13.29 -1.43
N ILE A 326 -9.00 -12.02 -1.71
CA ILE A 326 -10.14 -11.68 -2.58
C ILE A 326 -9.93 -12.28 -3.97
N LEU A 327 -8.74 -12.14 -4.55
CA LEU A 327 -8.44 -12.60 -5.91
C LEU A 327 -8.54 -14.12 -6.05
N HIS A 328 -8.26 -14.88 -4.99
CA HIS A 328 -8.44 -16.34 -5.00
C HIS A 328 -9.87 -16.78 -5.36
N ASN A 329 -10.86 -15.90 -5.25
CA ASN A 329 -12.23 -16.19 -5.69
C ASN A 329 -12.35 -16.41 -7.20
N TRP A 330 -11.43 -15.87 -8.01
CA TRP A 330 -11.32 -16.20 -9.43
C TRP A 330 -10.38 -17.39 -9.64
N TRP A 331 -9.20 -17.36 -8.98
CA TRP A 331 -8.14 -18.36 -9.13
C TRP A 331 -8.00 -19.23 -7.87
N GLY A 332 -8.23 -20.53 -7.99
CA GLY A 332 -8.20 -21.46 -6.86
C GLY A 332 -9.60 -21.75 -6.28
N ASN A 333 -10.48 -20.75 -6.20
CA ASN A 333 -11.86 -20.92 -5.67
C ASN A 333 -12.97 -20.73 -6.73
N SER A 334 -12.64 -20.85 -8.02
CA SER A 334 -13.62 -20.91 -9.12
C SER A 334 -13.03 -21.61 -10.34
N VAL A 335 -11.83 -21.22 -10.75
CA VAL A 335 -10.97 -22.06 -11.60
C VAL A 335 -10.06 -22.81 -10.66
N TYR A 336 -10.35 -24.09 -10.43
CA TYR A 336 -9.66 -24.89 -9.43
C TYR A 336 -8.31 -25.38 -9.95
N VAL A 337 -7.38 -25.66 -9.04
CA VAL A 337 -6.06 -26.16 -9.42
C VAL A 337 -6.11 -27.67 -9.64
N ASP A 338 -5.56 -28.12 -10.77
CA ASP A 338 -5.11 -29.51 -10.89
C ASP A 338 -3.76 -29.68 -10.19
N TYR A 339 -3.81 -29.99 -8.90
CA TYR A 339 -2.60 -30.19 -8.11
C TYR A 339 -1.73 -31.32 -8.64
N ALA A 340 -2.25 -32.29 -9.40
CA ALA A 340 -1.42 -33.37 -9.93
C ALA A 340 -0.41 -32.88 -10.99
N THR A 341 -0.71 -31.78 -11.67
CA THR A 341 0.10 -31.23 -12.77
C THR A 341 0.71 -29.86 -12.49
N GLY A 342 0.57 -29.33 -11.27
CA GLY A 342 1.26 -28.13 -10.80
C GLY A 342 0.33 -26.99 -10.43
N ASN A 343 0.66 -26.31 -9.32
CA ASN A 343 -0.10 -25.16 -8.84
C ASN A 343 0.33 -23.86 -9.55
N TRP A 344 -0.41 -23.46 -10.58
CA TRP A 344 -0.25 -22.19 -11.29
C TRP A 344 -0.88 -20.99 -10.55
N CYS A 345 -1.84 -21.27 -9.66
CA CYS A 345 -2.71 -20.28 -9.04
C CYS A 345 -1.93 -19.32 -8.14
N GLU A 346 -1.10 -19.83 -7.23
CA GLU A 346 -0.36 -19.00 -6.27
C GLU A 346 0.48 -17.91 -6.93
N GLY A 347 1.24 -18.28 -7.97
CA GLY A 347 2.06 -17.31 -8.69
C GLY A 347 1.27 -16.32 -9.53
N LEU A 348 0.13 -16.74 -10.11
CA LEU A 348 -0.75 -15.83 -10.84
C LEU A 348 -1.43 -14.84 -9.88
N THR A 349 -1.93 -15.32 -8.74
CA THR A 349 -2.54 -14.48 -7.71
C THR A 349 -1.53 -13.50 -7.14
N ALA A 350 -0.32 -13.95 -6.79
CA ALA A 350 0.76 -13.07 -6.35
C ALA A 350 1.16 -12.05 -7.44
N TYR A 351 1.10 -12.41 -8.72
CA TYR A 351 1.38 -11.48 -9.82
C TYR A 351 0.31 -10.39 -9.94
N LEU A 352 -0.97 -10.77 -9.83
CA LEU A 352 -2.11 -9.89 -10.04
C LEU A 352 -2.59 -9.16 -8.77
N ALA A 353 -2.07 -9.50 -7.60
CA ALA A 353 -2.31 -8.81 -6.33
C ALA A 353 -1.01 -8.18 -5.80
N ASP A 354 -0.11 -8.99 -5.24
CA ASP A 354 1.08 -8.51 -4.53
C ASP A 354 2.02 -7.67 -5.41
N HIS A 355 2.39 -8.21 -6.57
CA HIS A 355 3.24 -7.51 -7.54
C HIS A 355 2.50 -6.34 -8.18
N LEU A 356 1.24 -6.53 -8.58
CA LEU A 356 0.46 -5.49 -9.23
C LEU A 356 0.30 -4.25 -8.35
N LEU A 357 -0.03 -4.41 -7.07
CA LEU A 357 -0.15 -3.27 -6.15
C LEU A 357 1.19 -2.53 -5.98
N LYS A 358 2.31 -3.27 -5.96
CA LYS A 358 3.64 -2.64 -6.02
C LYS A 358 3.95 -1.98 -7.35
N GLU A 359 3.44 -2.49 -8.46
CA GLU A 359 3.51 -1.82 -9.76
C GLU A 359 2.72 -0.49 -9.75
N VAL A 360 1.53 -0.45 -9.13
CA VAL A 360 0.76 0.79 -8.93
C VAL A 360 1.54 1.81 -8.09
N GLU A 361 2.26 1.36 -7.07
CA GLU A 361 3.14 2.21 -6.26
C GLU A 361 4.45 2.62 -6.98
N GLY A 362 4.66 2.16 -8.23
CA GLY A 362 5.91 2.40 -8.98
C GLY A 362 7.10 1.55 -8.52
N GLN A 363 6.87 0.54 -7.69
CA GLN A 363 7.85 -0.37 -7.09
C GLN A 363 7.87 -1.76 -7.76
N GLY A 364 7.29 -1.88 -8.96
CA GLY A 364 7.14 -3.16 -9.63
C GLY A 364 8.49 -3.81 -9.99
N ALA A 365 9.50 -3.02 -10.34
CA ALA A 365 10.84 -3.52 -10.67
C ALA A 365 11.59 -4.02 -9.42
N GLU A 366 11.48 -3.30 -8.30
CA GLU A 366 12.03 -3.69 -7.01
C GLU A 366 11.42 -5.01 -6.52
N TYR A 367 10.10 -5.18 -6.65
CA TYR A 367 9.44 -6.43 -6.29
C TYR A 367 9.95 -7.61 -7.13
N ARG A 368 10.16 -7.41 -8.44
CA ARG A 368 10.76 -8.44 -9.32
C ARG A 368 12.19 -8.74 -8.93
N ARG A 369 13.03 -7.73 -8.72
CA ARG A 369 14.41 -7.89 -8.22
C ARG A 369 14.45 -8.70 -6.93
N ASP A 370 13.61 -8.36 -5.97
CA ASP A 370 13.56 -9.03 -4.66
C ASP A 370 13.04 -10.48 -4.79
N THR A 371 12.20 -10.75 -5.79
CA THR A 371 11.79 -12.11 -6.17
C THR A 371 12.94 -12.93 -6.77
N LEU A 372 13.72 -12.37 -7.70
CA LEU A 372 14.92 -13.02 -8.23
C LEU A 372 15.99 -13.23 -7.15
N LYS A 373 16.11 -12.27 -6.22
CA LYS A 373 17.00 -12.35 -5.07
C LYS A 373 16.61 -13.54 -4.16
N ARG A 374 15.32 -13.71 -3.85
CA ARG A 374 14.83 -14.87 -3.06
C ARG A 374 15.15 -16.20 -3.76
N TYR A 375 14.96 -16.29 -5.07
CA TYR A 375 15.32 -17.49 -5.82
C TYR A 375 16.81 -17.80 -5.74
N ARG A 376 17.68 -16.80 -5.93
CA ARG A 376 19.14 -16.94 -5.75
C ARG A 376 19.50 -17.45 -4.35
N ASP A 377 18.93 -16.82 -3.32
CA ASP A 377 19.32 -17.05 -1.93
C ASP A 377 18.82 -18.41 -1.39
N PHE A 378 17.65 -18.88 -1.84
CA PHE A 378 16.98 -20.05 -1.24
C PHE A 378 16.81 -21.27 -2.15
N ALA A 379 16.82 -21.13 -3.47
CA ALA A 379 16.50 -22.22 -4.40
C ALA A 379 17.63 -22.54 -5.39
N ALA A 380 18.31 -21.52 -5.93
CA ALA A 380 19.22 -21.66 -7.07
C ALA A 380 20.39 -22.63 -6.84
N SER A 381 20.87 -22.75 -5.59
CA SER A 381 21.98 -23.66 -5.25
C SER A 381 21.53 -25.01 -4.69
N ASN A 382 20.35 -25.04 -4.06
CA ASN A 382 19.74 -26.23 -3.45
C ASN A 382 18.23 -25.99 -3.30
N GLY A 383 17.40 -26.97 -3.64
CA GLY A 383 15.94 -26.89 -3.45
C GLY A 383 15.12 -26.31 -4.61
N ASP A 384 15.71 -26.17 -5.80
CA ASP A 384 14.96 -25.86 -7.03
C ASP A 384 14.27 -27.11 -7.63
N PHE A 385 13.13 -26.92 -8.29
CA PHE A 385 12.29 -27.98 -8.87
C PHE A 385 11.40 -27.44 -10.02
N PRO A 386 10.90 -28.31 -10.92
CA PRO A 386 9.95 -27.91 -11.96
C PRO A 386 8.61 -27.41 -11.38
N LEU A 387 7.99 -26.39 -11.97
CA LEU A 387 6.70 -25.88 -11.48
C LEU A 387 5.56 -26.91 -11.57
N LYS A 388 5.64 -27.86 -12.49
CA LYS A 388 4.69 -28.99 -12.55
C LYS A 388 4.67 -29.85 -11.28
N ASP A 389 5.71 -29.77 -10.46
CA ASP A 389 5.85 -30.51 -9.19
C ASP A 389 5.46 -29.64 -7.97
N PHE A 390 5.18 -28.34 -8.16
CA PHE A 390 4.74 -27.45 -7.08
C PHE A 390 3.31 -27.80 -6.63
N ARG A 391 3.10 -27.93 -5.31
CA ARG A 391 1.79 -28.20 -4.69
C ARG A 391 1.40 -27.08 -3.74
N SER A 392 2.24 -26.84 -2.75
CA SER A 392 2.08 -25.81 -1.72
C SER A 392 3.44 -25.34 -1.22
N ARG A 393 3.45 -24.20 -0.52
CA ARG A 393 4.61 -23.69 0.19
C ARG A 393 4.82 -24.46 1.49
N HIS A 394 6.06 -24.83 1.77
CA HIS A 394 6.48 -25.37 3.08
C HIS A 394 7.92 -24.96 3.47
N SER A 395 8.55 -24.07 2.69
CA SER A 395 9.89 -23.52 2.95
C SER A 395 10.14 -22.29 2.07
N ALA A 396 11.15 -21.49 2.42
CA ALA A 396 11.59 -20.35 1.61
C ALA A 396 12.01 -20.75 0.17
N ALA A 397 12.56 -21.97 -0.02
CA ALA A 397 12.90 -22.49 -1.35
C ALA A 397 11.63 -22.76 -2.18
N THR A 398 10.63 -23.43 -1.59
CA THR A 398 9.35 -23.67 -2.28
C THR A 398 8.57 -22.41 -2.57
N GLU A 399 8.65 -21.40 -1.71
CA GLU A 399 8.08 -20.07 -1.97
C GLU A 399 8.77 -19.42 -3.17
N ALA A 400 10.11 -19.41 -3.19
CA ALA A 400 10.88 -18.77 -4.25
C ALA A 400 10.63 -19.40 -5.64
N VAL A 401 10.42 -20.71 -5.69
CA VAL A 401 10.07 -21.42 -6.93
C VAL A 401 8.57 -21.29 -7.22
N GLY A 402 7.71 -21.82 -6.35
CA GLY A 402 6.27 -21.92 -6.61
C GLY A 402 5.55 -20.59 -6.79
N TYR A 403 5.89 -19.58 -5.99
CA TYR A 403 5.36 -18.22 -6.17
C TYR A 403 6.26 -17.44 -7.12
N GLY A 404 7.56 -17.36 -6.82
CA GLY A 404 8.48 -16.44 -7.51
C GLY A 404 8.70 -16.76 -8.99
N LYS A 405 9.04 -18.00 -9.33
CA LYS A 405 9.26 -18.43 -10.73
C LYS A 405 7.96 -18.38 -11.53
N THR A 406 6.84 -18.82 -10.95
CA THR A 406 5.51 -18.75 -11.59
C THR A 406 5.10 -17.30 -11.88
N LEU A 407 5.23 -16.39 -10.90
CA LEU A 407 4.95 -14.96 -11.04
C LEU A 407 5.78 -14.34 -12.16
N MET A 408 7.08 -14.61 -12.17
CA MET A 408 7.98 -14.11 -13.22
C MET A 408 7.66 -14.71 -14.59
N GLY A 409 7.16 -15.96 -14.65
CA GLY A 409 6.62 -16.57 -15.85
C GLY A 409 5.44 -15.77 -16.43
N PHE A 410 4.43 -15.46 -15.61
CA PHE A 410 3.31 -14.63 -16.04
C PHE A 410 3.74 -13.19 -16.41
N HIS A 411 4.72 -12.63 -15.69
CA HIS A 411 5.32 -11.36 -16.06
C HIS A 411 5.93 -11.40 -17.47
N MET A 412 6.83 -12.36 -17.73
CA MET A 412 7.46 -12.53 -19.04
C MET A 412 6.43 -12.76 -20.14
N LEU A 413 5.37 -13.53 -19.86
CA LEU A 413 4.27 -13.76 -20.79
C LEU A 413 3.51 -12.46 -21.11
N ARG A 414 3.19 -11.63 -20.11
CA ARG A 414 2.63 -10.28 -20.31
C ARG A 414 3.56 -9.42 -21.15
N ARG A 415 4.88 -9.42 -20.88
CA ARG A 415 5.86 -8.63 -21.65
C ARG A 415 5.99 -9.08 -23.10
N ALA A 416 5.79 -10.37 -23.36
CA ALA A 416 5.84 -10.96 -24.69
C ALA A 416 4.58 -10.68 -25.51
N LEU A 417 3.39 -10.68 -24.88
CA LEU A 417 2.10 -10.52 -25.55
C LEU A 417 1.60 -9.07 -25.60
N GLY A 418 1.98 -8.24 -24.62
CA GLY A 418 1.36 -6.94 -24.36
C GLY A 418 0.13 -7.05 -23.46
N ASP A 419 -0.25 -5.93 -22.85
CA ASP A 419 -1.26 -5.89 -21.80
C ASP A 419 -2.66 -6.29 -22.31
N ASP A 420 -3.05 -5.89 -23.51
CA ASP A 420 -4.40 -6.15 -24.04
C ASP A 420 -4.66 -7.64 -24.27
N LEU A 421 -3.73 -8.34 -24.93
CA LEU A 421 -3.85 -9.78 -25.16
C LEU A 421 -3.73 -10.56 -23.85
N PHE A 422 -2.88 -10.10 -22.92
CA PHE A 422 -2.75 -10.72 -21.60
C PHE A 422 -4.09 -10.65 -20.83
N ARG A 423 -4.75 -9.48 -20.77
CA ARG A 423 -6.08 -9.33 -20.14
C ARG A 423 -7.12 -10.22 -20.81
N GLN A 424 -7.18 -10.21 -22.14
CA GLN A 424 -8.12 -11.04 -22.88
C GLN A 424 -7.92 -12.54 -22.61
N ALA A 425 -6.67 -12.98 -22.46
CA ALA A 425 -6.34 -14.35 -22.10
C ALA A 425 -6.79 -14.71 -20.68
N LEU A 426 -6.61 -13.81 -19.69
CA LEU A 426 -7.15 -14.00 -18.33
C LEU A 426 -8.68 -14.12 -18.35
N VAL A 427 -9.37 -13.23 -19.06
CA VAL A 427 -10.83 -13.25 -19.21
C VAL A 427 -11.30 -14.56 -19.85
N ARG A 428 -10.59 -15.01 -20.90
CA ARG A 428 -10.90 -16.26 -21.59
C ARG A 428 -10.68 -17.47 -20.68
N PHE A 429 -9.54 -17.53 -20.01
CA PHE A 429 -9.22 -18.62 -19.09
C PHE A 429 -10.25 -18.70 -17.96
N TYR A 430 -10.60 -17.57 -17.34
CA TYR A 430 -11.65 -17.56 -16.33
C TYR A 430 -13.00 -18.05 -16.88
N LYS A 431 -13.40 -17.59 -18.07
CA LYS A 431 -14.68 -17.95 -18.67
C LYS A 431 -14.77 -19.44 -19.04
N ASP A 432 -13.72 -20.00 -19.62
CA ASP A 432 -13.72 -21.36 -20.18
C ASP A 432 -13.46 -22.43 -19.10
N ASP A 433 -12.75 -22.08 -18.03
CA ASP A 433 -12.28 -23.03 -17.01
C ASP A 433 -13.01 -22.91 -15.65
N ARG A 434 -13.97 -21.99 -15.52
CA ARG A 434 -14.75 -21.85 -14.29
C ARG A 434 -15.56 -23.12 -14.01
N GLY A 435 -15.47 -23.61 -12.76
CA GLY A 435 -16.19 -24.80 -12.29
C GLY A 435 -15.53 -26.12 -12.68
N ARG A 436 -14.24 -26.12 -13.03
CA ARG A 436 -13.42 -27.33 -13.22
C ARG A 436 -12.01 -27.12 -12.66
N ARG A 437 -11.23 -28.21 -12.60
CA ARG A 437 -9.78 -28.15 -12.36
C ARG A 437 -9.04 -27.82 -13.65
N ALA A 438 -8.02 -26.97 -13.54
CA ALA A 438 -7.20 -26.50 -14.64
C ALA A 438 -5.71 -26.69 -14.33
N SER A 439 -4.95 -27.00 -15.38
CA SER A 439 -3.50 -27.21 -15.36
C SER A 439 -2.76 -26.05 -16.03
N PHE A 440 -1.42 -26.06 -15.99
CA PHE A 440 -0.61 -25.17 -16.82
C PHE A 440 -0.88 -25.33 -18.34
N ALA A 441 -1.35 -26.51 -18.79
CA ALA A 441 -1.69 -26.72 -20.20
C ALA A 441 -2.99 -26.00 -20.59
N ASP A 442 -3.95 -25.89 -19.68
CA ASP A 442 -5.17 -25.10 -19.88
C ASP A 442 -4.82 -23.60 -19.93
N VAL A 443 -3.97 -23.12 -19.01
CA VAL A 443 -3.43 -21.75 -19.04
C VAL A 443 -2.78 -21.47 -20.39
N ARG A 444 -1.87 -22.34 -20.85
CA ARG A 444 -1.24 -22.22 -22.17
C ARG A 444 -2.30 -22.11 -23.27
N SER A 445 -3.25 -23.04 -23.30
CA SER A 445 -4.27 -23.11 -24.35
C SER A 445 -5.12 -21.84 -24.43
N ALA A 446 -5.51 -21.27 -23.29
CA ALA A 446 -6.25 -20.00 -23.24
C ALA A 446 -5.44 -18.82 -23.82
N PHE A 447 -4.15 -18.77 -23.50
CA PHE A 447 -3.24 -17.72 -23.99
C PHE A 447 -2.91 -17.88 -25.48
N GLU A 448 -2.72 -19.10 -25.97
CA GLU A 448 -2.52 -19.38 -27.41
C GLU A 448 -3.79 -19.04 -28.21
N ALA A 449 -4.96 -19.38 -27.69
CA ALA A 449 -6.25 -19.12 -28.35
C ALA A 449 -6.52 -17.62 -28.55
N VAL A 450 -6.07 -16.77 -27.63
CA VAL A 450 -6.22 -15.31 -27.74
C VAL A 450 -5.09 -14.67 -28.55
N SER A 451 -3.85 -15.11 -28.34
CA SER A 451 -2.69 -14.48 -28.97
C SER A 451 -2.40 -14.98 -30.39
N GLY A 452 -2.88 -16.17 -30.76
CA GLY A 452 -2.54 -16.84 -32.01
C GLY A 452 -1.07 -17.30 -32.12
N ARG A 453 -0.32 -17.26 -31.01
CA ARG A 453 1.10 -17.64 -30.96
C ARG A 453 1.26 -19.03 -30.34
N ASP A 454 2.22 -19.81 -30.84
CA ASP A 454 2.66 -21.03 -30.16
C ASP A 454 3.52 -20.67 -28.94
N LEU A 455 3.07 -21.10 -27.76
CA LEU A 455 3.70 -20.87 -26.47
C LEU A 455 4.28 -22.17 -25.89
N GLY A 456 4.32 -23.26 -26.66
CA GLY A 456 4.77 -24.57 -26.17
C GLY A 456 6.19 -24.58 -25.64
N ARG A 457 7.12 -23.95 -26.37
CA ARG A 457 8.49 -23.79 -25.90
C ARG A 457 8.57 -23.00 -24.61
N PHE A 458 7.79 -21.92 -24.48
CA PHE A 458 7.77 -21.09 -23.26
C PHE A 458 7.34 -21.91 -22.04
N PHE A 459 6.22 -22.64 -22.14
CA PHE A 459 5.73 -23.44 -21.03
C PHE A 459 6.65 -24.62 -20.73
N ASP A 460 7.26 -25.25 -21.73
CA ASP A 460 8.26 -26.29 -21.48
C ASP A 460 9.47 -25.76 -20.69
N GLU A 461 9.99 -24.60 -21.10
CA GLU A 461 11.13 -23.96 -20.48
C GLU A 461 10.87 -23.50 -19.04
N TRP A 462 9.70 -22.93 -18.76
CA TRP A 462 9.43 -22.33 -17.46
C TRP A 462 8.64 -23.22 -16.51
N VAL A 463 7.88 -24.21 -17.01
CA VAL A 463 7.08 -25.12 -16.17
C VAL A 463 7.75 -26.47 -15.96
N ASN A 464 8.34 -27.06 -17.01
CA ASN A 464 8.85 -28.44 -16.95
C ASN A 464 10.33 -28.53 -16.56
N ARG A 465 11.12 -27.46 -16.77
CA ARG A 465 12.55 -27.44 -16.47
C ARG A 465 12.85 -26.81 -15.10
N THR A 466 13.85 -27.35 -14.42
CA THR A 466 14.55 -26.67 -13.33
C THR A 466 15.46 -25.58 -13.89
N GLY A 467 15.85 -24.64 -13.03
CA GLY A 467 16.81 -23.59 -13.28
C GLY A 467 16.17 -22.27 -13.68
N ALA A 468 17.07 -21.30 -13.89
CA ALA A 468 16.79 -19.97 -14.39
C ALA A 468 17.88 -19.58 -15.40
N ALA A 469 17.66 -18.53 -16.19
CA ALA A 469 18.69 -18.00 -17.07
C ALA A 469 19.87 -17.44 -16.25
N ASP A 470 21.09 -17.53 -16.77
CA ASP A 470 22.27 -16.88 -16.21
C ASP A 470 22.91 -16.04 -17.31
N ILE A 471 22.68 -14.72 -17.28
CA ILE A 471 23.06 -13.82 -18.38
C ILE A 471 24.18 -12.86 -18.00
N ALA A 472 25.02 -12.52 -18.98
CA ALA A 472 26.08 -11.52 -18.87
C ALA A 472 26.26 -10.78 -20.19
N VAL A 473 26.72 -9.52 -20.14
CA VAL A 473 27.06 -8.74 -21.33
C VAL A 473 28.58 -8.65 -21.49
N GLU A 474 29.07 -8.87 -22.70
CA GLU A 474 30.50 -8.88 -23.01
C GLU A 474 30.83 -8.10 -24.28
N GLY A 475 32.09 -7.66 -24.38
CA GLY A 475 32.66 -7.14 -25.61
C GLY A 475 31.99 -5.87 -26.15
N VAL A 476 31.36 -5.08 -25.27
CA VAL A 476 30.65 -3.86 -25.67
C VAL A 476 31.62 -2.81 -26.21
N LYS A 477 31.33 -2.31 -27.40
CA LYS A 477 32.13 -1.31 -28.13
C LYS A 477 31.21 -0.23 -28.68
N VAL A 478 31.74 0.99 -28.78
CA VAL A 478 31.08 2.12 -29.43
C VAL A 478 31.91 2.56 -30.62
N ALA A 479 31.28 2.66 -31.78
CA ALA A 479 31.88 3.23 -32.98
C ALA A 479 31.06 4.45 -33.43
N LYS A 480 31.74 5.48 -33.96
CA LYS A 480 31.06 6.59 -34.63
C LYS A 480 30.61 6.14 -36.02
N ALA A 481 29.35 6.40 -36.40
CA ALA A 481 28.83 6.06 -37.71
C ALA A 481 27.96 7.20 -38.25
N GLY A 482 28.40 7.84 -39.34
CA GLY A 482 27.75 9.05 -39.87
C GLY A 482 27.65 10.15 -38.81
N ASN A 483 26.42 10.63 -38.57
CA ASN A 483 26.11 11.66 -37.56
C ASN A 483 25.76 11.07 -36.17
N GLY A 484 25.83 9.75 -35.99
CA GLY A 484 25.49 9.08 -34.73
C GLY A 484 26.56 8.09 -34.27
N PHE A 485 26.13 7.13 -33.45
CA PHE A 485 26.97 6.09 -32.86
C PHE A 485 26.33 4.72 -33.04
N VAL A 486 27.16 3.69 -33.08
CA VAL A 486 26.75 2.28 -33.09
C VAL A 486 27.37 1.62 -31.88
N VAL A 487 26.52 1.05 -31.04
CA VAL A 487 26.90 0.23 -29.88
C VAL A 487 26.74 -1.25 -30.27
N THR A 488 27.81 -2.02 -30.15
CA THR A 488 27.81 -3.47 -30.42
C THR A 488 28.31 -4.23 -29.22
N GLY A 489 27.80 -5.43 -28.97
CA GLY A 489 28.31 -6.34 -27.95
C GLY A 489 27.69 -7.72 -28.09
N THR A 490 27.90 -8.57 -27.08
CA THR A 490 27.34 -9.92 -27.04
C THR A 490 26.64 -10.15 -25.71
N LEU A 491 25.40 -10.60 -25.75
CA LEU A 491 24.69 -11.16 -24.61
C LEU A 491 25.01 -12.65 -24.51
N ARG A 492 25.53 -13.10 -23.38
CA ARG A 492 25.82 -14.52 -23.12
C ARG A 492 24.81 -15.13 -22.17
N GLN A 493 24.47 -16.39 -22.44
CA GLN A 493 23.80 -17.29 -21.52
C GLN A 493 24.85 -18.29 -21.00
N ARG A 494 25.16 -18.25 -19.70
CA ARG A 494 26.25 -19.01 -19.05
C ARG A 494 25.82 -20.38 -18.55
N GLN A 495 24.52 -20.57 -18.35
CA GLN A 495 23.96 -21.85 -17.92
C GLN A 495 24.00 -22.92 -19.03
N ALA A 496 23.84 -24.19 -18.64
CA ALA A 496 23.75 -25.30 -19.59
C ALA A 496 22.43 -25.25 -20.38
N GLY A 497 22.53 -25.09 -21.71
CA GLY A 497 21.39 -24.99 -22.61
C GLY A 497 20.76 -23.59 -22.63
N PRO A 498 20.68 -22.91 -23.79
CA PRO A 498 20.09 -21.58 -23.87
C PRO A 498 18.57 -21.63 -23.67
N TYR A 499 18.03 -20.63 -22.98
CA TYR A 499 16.60 -20.32 -22.97
C TYR A 499 16.23 -19.47 -24.19
N ASP A 500 14.94 -19.44 -24.51
CA ASP A 500 14.35 -18.49 -25.46
C ASP A 500 13.98 -17.18 -24.74
N LEU A 501 14.85 -16.17 -24.85
CA LEU A 501 14.70 -14.93 -24.11
C LEU A 501 14.52 -13.72 -25.02
N ALA A 502 13.56 -12.85 -24.69
CA ALA A 502 13.48 -11.50 -25.22
C ALA A 502 14.00 -10.52 -24.14
N VAL A 503 15.32 -10.31 -24.11
CA VAL A 503 15.97 -9.56 -23.02
C VAL A 503 15.97 -8.05 -23.30
N PRO A 504 15.40 -7.21 -22.42
CA PRO A 504 15.48 -5.75 -22.59
C PRO A 504 16.93 -5.27 -22.60
N LEU A 505 17.25 -4.34 -23.48
CA LEU A 505 18.53 -3.64 -23.50
C LEU A 505 18.29 -2.15 -23.66
N VAL A 506 18.99 -1.36 -22.84
CA VAL A 506 18.91 0.09 -22.84
C VAL A 506 20.30 0.66 -23.06
N VAL A 507 20.42 1.60 -23.99
CA VAL A 507 21.62 2.42 -24.17
C VAL A 507 21.32 3.80 -23.60
N ALA A 508 21.89 4.11 -22.44
CA ALA A 508 21.86 5.45 -21.87
C ALA A 508 22.66 6.39 -22.78
N THR A 509 22.13 7.59 -23.07
CA THR A 509 22.80 8.57 -23.94
C THR A 509 22.83 9.95 -23.30
N THR A 510 23.54 10.91 -23.93
CA THR A 510 23.48 12.33 -23.53
C THR A 510 22.12 12.99 -23.80
N GLY A 511 21.23 12.34 -24.56
CA GLY A 511 19.83 12.75 -24.73
C GLY A 511 18.91 11.62 -24.23
N GLU A 512 17.84 11.33 -24.97
CA GLU A 512 16.94 10.22 -24.63
C GLU A 512 17.65 8.86 -24.73
N PRO A 513 17.34 7.91 -23.82
CA PRO A 513 17.85 6.56 -23.92
C PRO A 513 17.24 5.81 -25.10
N VAL A 514 18.00 4.89 -25.70
CA VAL A 514 17.48 3.98 -26.72
C VAL A 514 17.15 2.64 -26.07
N ILE A 515 15.88 2.24 -26.12
CA ILE A 515 15.36 1.02 -25.51
C ILE A 515 15.05 0.02 -26.62
N THR A 516 15.57 -1.21 -26.51
CA THR A 516 15.33 -2.31 -27.46
C THR A 516 15.26 -3.65 -26.75
N ARG A 517 15.08 -4.75 -27.49
CA ARG A 517 15.12 -6.12 -26.97
C ARG A 517 16.06 -6.99 -27.80
N ILE A 518 16.83 -7.84 -27.13
CA ILE A 518 17.65 -8.87 -27.75
C ILE A 518 16.84 -10.18 -27.73
N ALA A 519 16.56 -10.73 -28.92
CA ALA A 519 16.04 -12.08 -29.06
C ALA A 519 17.22 -13.07 -28.96
N SER A 520 17.35 -13.72 -27.81
CA SER A 520 18.47 -14.60 -27.47
C SER A 520 18.00 -16.03 -27.35
N HIS A 521 18.38 -16.86 -28.33
CA HIS A 521 18.04 -18.29 -28.40
C HIS A 521 19.29 -19.20 -28.33
N GLU A 522 20.48 -18.60 -28.30
CA GLU A 522 21.78 -19.27 -28.30
C GLU A 522 22.59 -18.91 -27.04
N ALA A 523 23.71 -19.61 -26.84
CA ALA A 523 24.62 -19.33 -25.72
C ALA A 523 25.30 -17.95 -25.83
N ALA A 524 25.42 -17.41 -27.04
CA ALA A 524 26.02 -16.11 -27.28
C ALA A 524 25.30 -15.39 -28.43
N THR A 525 24.61 -14.30 -28.11
CA THR A 525 23.79 -13.54 -29.05
C THR A 525 24.41 -12.15 -29.27
N PRO A 526 24.94 -11.83 -30.46
CA PRO A 526 25.44 -10.50 -30.74
C PRO A 526 24.28 -9.49 -30.84
N PHE A 527 24.52 -8.26 -30.40
CA PHE A 527 23.58 -7.14 -30.56
C PHE A 527 24.24 -5.93 -31.20
N ARG A 528 23.41 -5.11 -31.84
CA ARG A 528 23.79 -3.85 -32.47
C ARG A 528 22.67 -2.82 -32.25
N VAL A 529 23.02 -1.66 -31.69
CA VAL A 529 22.09 -0.56 -31.41
C VAL A 529 22.66 0.73 -31.98
N GLU A 530 21.84 1.46 -32.72
CA GLU A 530 22.20 2.77 -33.26
C GLU A 530 21.63 3.87 -32.36
N THR A 531 22.43 4.91 -32.11
CA THR A 531 22.01 6.08 -31.33
C THR A 531 22.40 7.37 -32.06
N THR A 532 21.57 8.40 -31.94
CA THR A 532 21.86 9.74 -32.46
C THR A 532 22.71 10.54 -31.48
N SER A 533 22.41 10.42 -30.19
CA SER A 533 23.13 11.00 -29.07
C SER A 533 24.29 10.11 -28.61
N LYS A 534 25.29 10.70 -27.96
CA LYS A 534 26.49 9.99 -27.48
C LYS A 534 26.10 8.95 -26.41
N PRO A 535 26.44 7.65 -26.59
CA PRO A 535 26.23 6.63 -25.56
C PRO A 535 27.05 6.90 -24.29
N LEU A 536 26.43 6.69 -23.14
CA LEU A 536 27.01 6.83 -21.80
C LEU A 536 27.13 5.48 -21.09
N GLY A 537 26.21 4.56 -21.36
CA GLY A 537 26.19 3.23 -20.75
C GLY A 537 25.29 2.25 -21.48
N VAL A 538 25.46 0.97 -21.19
CA VAL A 538 24.55 -0.11 -21.61
C VAL A 538 24.02 -0.82 -20.37
N GLU A 539 22.71 -0.97 -20.30
CA GLU A 539 22.01 -1.68 -19.24
C GLU A 539 21.20 -2.82 -19.87
N VAL A 540 21.39 -4.04 -19.39
CA VAL A 540 20.63 -5.21 -19.83
C VAL A 540 19.68 -5.62 -18.71
N ASP A 541 18.41 -5.81 -19.06
CA ASP A 541 17.32 -6.13 -18.13
C ASP A 541 17.23 -5.20 -16.89
N PRO A 542 17.28 -3.86 -17.06
CA PRO A 542 17.35 -2.92 -15.93
C PRO A 542 16.11 -2.89 -15.03
N GLU A 543 14.95 -3.35 -15.53
CA GLU A 543 13.71 -3.47 -14.75
C GLU A 543 13.43 -4.90 -14.27
N PHE A 544 14.41 -5.82 -14.39
CA PHE A 544 14.29 -7.21 -13.95
C PHE A 544 13.07 -7.92 -14.56
N ASP A 545 12.86 -7.78 -15.87
CA ASP A 545 11.74 -8.37 -16.62
C ASP A 545 11.95 -9.87 -16.90
N VAL A 546 13.18 -10.40 -16.77
CA VAL A 546 13.52 -11.80 -17.10
C VAL A 546 13.70 -12.65 -15.84
N PHE A 547 13.15 -13.87 -15.83
CA PHE A 547 13.46 -14.84 -14.77
C PHE A 547 14.88 -15.40 -14.93
N ARG A 548 15.78 -14.95 -14.06
CA ARG A 548 17.21 -15.27 -14.10
C ARG A 548 17.81 -15.37 -12.70
N VAL A 549 18.95 -16.04 -12.60
CA VAL A 549 19.78 -15.97 -11.40
C VAL A 549 20.30 -14.54 -11.29
N LEU A 550 19.88 -13.83 -10.25
CA LEU A 550 20.35 -12.47 -9.97
C LEU A 550 21.83 -12.54 -9.55
N ASP A 551 22.73 -11.86 -10.23
CA ASP A 551 24.13 -11.83 -9.80
C ASP A 551 24.21 -11.07 -8.47
N PRO A 552 25.00 -11.53 -7.47
CA PRO A 552 25.19 -10.81 -6.21
C PRO A 552 25.60 -9.34 -6.37
N ARG A 553 26.23 -8.99 -7.49
CA ARG A 553 26.64 -7.62 -7.83
C ARG A 553 25.50 -6.70 -8.26
N GLU A 554 24.34 -7.25 -8.57
CA GLU A 554 23.15 -6.50 -8.95
C GLU A 554 22.31 -6.02 -7.76
N THR A 555 22.65 -6.50 -6.56
CA THR A 555 22.14 -5.96 -5.30
C THR A 555 23.22 -5.15 -4.60
N ALA A 556 22.86 -3.94 -4.17
CA ALA A 556 23.73 -3.10 -3.36
C ALA A 556 24.05 -3.78 -2.01
N PRO A 557 25.27 -3.61 -1.47
CA PRO A 557 25.58 -4.10 -0.14
C PRO A 557 24.75 -3.31 0.88
N SER A 558 24.12 -4.01 1.83
CA SER A 558 23.21 -3.39 2.79
C SER A 558 23.50 -3.82 4.22
N ILE A 559 22.99 -3.05 5.18
CA ILE A 559 23.08 -3.36 6.60
C ILE A 559 22.41 -4.70 6.90
N GLY A 560 21.31 -5.02 6.22
CA GLY A 560 20.58 -6.27 6.37
C GLY A 560 21.37 -7.48 5.88
N GLN A 561 22.24 -7.32 4.89
CA GLN A 561 23.15 -8.38 4.45
C GLN A 561 24.16 -8.75 5.54
N LEU A 562 24.64 -7.76 6.31
CA LEU A 562 25.53 -7.99 7.45
C LEU A 562 24.80 -8.69 8.61
N PHE A 563 23.59 -8.27 8.93
CA PHE A 563 22.79 -8.90 10.00
C PHE A 563 22.20 -10.27 9.63
N GLY A 564 21.97 -10.51 8.34
CA GLY A 564 21.46 -11.79 7.84
C GLY A 564 22.53 -12.88 7.69
N ALA A 565 23.81 -12.55 7.89
CA ALA A 565 24.89 -13.52 7.83
C ALA A 565 24.93 -14.38 9.10
N SER A 566 25.05 -15.69 8.92
CA SER A 566 25.16 -16.63 10.04
C SER A 566 26.47 -16.51 10.81
N GLU A 567 27.53 -16.07 10.11
CA GLU A 567 28.87 -15.84 10.66
C GLU A 567 29.31 -14.42 10.31
N VAL A 568 29.68 -13.65 11.33
CA VAL A 568 30.14 -12.27 11.17
C VAL A 568 31.39 -12.05 12.01
N THR A 569 32.36 -11.29 11.49
CA THR A 569 33.47 -10.78 12.29
C THR A 569 33.23 -9.30 12.62
N ALA A 570 33.49 -8.90 13.86
CA ALA A 570 33.49 -7.50 14.25
C ALA A 570 34.89 -7.08 14.68
N VAL A 571 35.48 -6.14 13.96
CA VAL A 571 36.80 -5.56 14.26
C VAL A 571 36.61 -4.30 15.10
N VAL A 572 37.05 -4.36 16.35
CA VAL A 572 36.83 -3.31 17.35
C VAL A 572 38.12 -2.51 17.57
N PRO A 573 38.06 -1.17 17.67
CA PRO A 573 39.24 -0.36 17.92
C PRO A 573 39.60 -0.39 19.42
N GLU A 574 40.77 0.14 19.76
CA GLU A 574 41.20 0.30 21.17
C GLU A 574 40.37 1.36 21.91
N ALA A 575 40.02 2.45 21.22
CA ALA A 575 39.15 3.48 21.78
C ALA A 575 37.71 2.96 21.95
N GLU A 576 37.09 3.26 23.09
CA GLU A 576 35.68 2.91 23.38
C GLU A 576 35.36 1.40 23.26
N GLN A 577 36.38 0.54 23.36
CA GLN A 577 36.26 -0.89 23.11
C GLN A 577 35.15 -1.56 23.92
N ASP A 578 34.97 -1.18 25.17
CA ASP A 578 33.93 -1.72 26.05
C ASP A 578 32.51 -1.39 25.57
N ALA A 579 32.29 -0.16 25.09
CA ALA A 579 30.99 0.27 24.56
C ALA A 579 30.65 -0.49 23.27
N TRP A 580 31.63 -0.66 22.37
CA TRP A 580 31.47 -1.44 21.14
C TRP A 580 31.21 -2.93 21.42
N ARG A 581 31.93 -3.54 22.36
CA ARG A 581 31.70 -4.93 22.77
C ARG A 581 30.33 -5.13 23.41
N ALA A 582 29.90 -4.19 24.26
CA ALA A 582 28.57 -4.23 24.87
C ALA A 582 27.46 -4.14 23.81
N MET A 583 27.64 -3.28 22.79
CA MET A 583 26.73 -3.18 21.65
C MET A 583 26.64 -4.49 20.87
N LEU A 584 27.78 -5.08 20.51
CA LEU A 584 27.85 -6.33 19.72
C LEU A 584 27.24 -7.53 20.44
N LYS A 585 27.37 -7.60 21.77
CA LYS A 585 26.72 -8.65 22.57
C LYS A 585 25.18 -8.62 22.42
N GLY A 586 24.62 -7.44 22.19
CA GLY A 586 23.18 -7.29 21.90
C GLY A 586 22.76 -7.78 20.51
N TRP A 587 23.70 -8.13 19.63
CA TRP A 587 23.44 -8.63 18.28
C TRP A 587 23.63 -10.14 18.13
N GLU A 588 24.15 -10.83 19.14
CA GLU A 588 24.26 -12.29 19.12
C GLU A 588 22.88 -12.95 19.16
N SER A 589 22.69 -14.01 18.36
CA SER A 589 21.49 -14.83 18.38
C SER A 589 21.82 -16.28 18.01
N PRO A 590 20.92 -17.26 18.25
CA PRO A 590 21.14 -18.64 17.78
C PRO A 590 21.34 -18.77 16.27
N ALA A 591 20.92 -17.77 15.49
CA ALA A 591 21.00 -17.75 14.03
C ALA A 591 22.19 -16.94 13.47
N SER A 592 22.88 -16.15 14.31
CA SER A 592 24.01 -15.32 13.87
C SER A 592 25.07 -15.21 14.97
N HIS A 593 26.28 -15.64 14.65
CA HIS A 593 27.43 -15.61 15.54
C HIS A 593 28.40 -14.48 15.17
N VAL A 594 28.77 -13.68 16.17
CA VAL A 594 29.69 -12.53 16.01
C VAL A 594 31.03 -12.84 16.66
N THR A 595 32.06 -13.07 15.85
CA THR A 595 33.45 -13.18 16.31
C THR A 595 34.06 -11.79 16.48
N ILE A 596 34.42 -11.43 17.71
CA ILE A 596 35.00 -10.11 18.01
C ILE A 596 36.53 -10.17 18.01
N VAL A 597 37.18 -9.34 17.19
CA VAL A 597 38.64 -9.24 17.06
C VAL A 597 39.08 -7.79 17.27
N SER A 598 40.25 -7.55 17.89
CA SER A 598 40.79 -6.18 17.97
C SER A 598 41.41 -5.73 16.64
N ASP A 599 41.38 -4.43 16.36
CA ASP A 599 42.02 -3.87 15.17
C ASP A 599 43.57 -3.95 15.18
N ARG A 600 44.18 -4.32 16.32
CA ARG A 600 45.59 -4.67 16.45
C ARG A 600 45.88 -6.10 15.98
N GLU A 601 44.97 -7.02 16.22
CA GLU A 601 45.08 -8.43 15.82
C GLU A 601 44.63 -8.66 14.38
N ALA A 602 43.62 -7.92 13.92
CA ALA A 602 43.07 -8.04 12.58
C ALA A 602 44.03 -7.47 11.52
N LYS A 603 44.81 -8.34 10.87
CA LYS A 603 45.73 -7.96 9.78
C LYS A 603 45.01 -7.80 8.42
N ALA A 604 43.95 -8.56 8.19
CA ALA A 604 43.16 -8.59 6.97
C ALA A 604 41.71 -9.02 7.27
N LEU A 605 40.81 -8.83 6.30
CA LEU A 605 39.43 -9.30 6.40
C LEU A 605 39.35 -10.82 6.16
N PRO A 606 38.53 -11.56 6.93
CA PRO A 606 38.27 -12.96 6.65
C PRO A 606 37.51 -13.11 5.31
N PRO A 607 37.97 -13.96 4.38
CA PRO A 607 37.42 -14.02 3.02
C PRO A 607 36.04 -14.72 2.92
N ASP A 608 35.65 -15.43 3.98
CA ASP A 608 34.51 -16.36 4.02
C ASP A 608 33.28 -15.81 4.77
N ARG A 609 33.37 -14.60 5.35
CA ARG A 609 32.30 -14.03 6.19
C ARG A 609 32.22 -12.51 6.10
N SER A 610 31.02 -11.98 6.37
CA SER A 610 30.80 -10.53 6.41
C SER A 610 31.48 -9.90 7.64
N THR A 611 31.88 -8.62 7.54
CA THR A 611 32.68 -7.98 8.60
C THR A 611 32.19 -6.59 8.99
N TRP A 612 31.94 -6.36 10.28
CA TRP A 612 31.78 -5.04 10.87
C TRP A 612 33.13 -4.43 11.27
N ILE A 613 33.34 -3.17 10.92
CA ILE A 613 34.48 -2.35 11.29
C ILE A 613 33.94 -1.24 12.18
N LEU A 614 34.31 -1.24 13.46
CA LEU A 614 33.75 -0.31 14.44
C LEU A 614 34.72 0.82 14.76
N GLY A 615 34.15 2.01 14.98
CA GLY A 615 34.84 3.23 15.35
C GLY A 615 35.60 3.90 14.20
N ARG A 616 35.73 5.23 14.31
CA ARG A 616 36.44 6.05 13.33
C ARG A 616 37.96 5.81 13.33
N GLY A 617 38.53 5.56 14.50
CA GLY A 617 39.97 5.32 14.69
C GLY A 617 40.45 3.92 14.27
N ASN A 618 39.57 3.07 13.75
CA ASN A 618 39.92 1.71 13.37
C ASN A 618 40.94 1.66 12.24
N ARG A 619 42.03 0.90 12.44
CA ARG A 619 43.16 0.85 11.50
C ARG A 619 42.80 0.30 10.12
N LEU A 620 41.72 -0.48 10.01
CA LEU A 620 41.25 -1.02 8.74
C LEU A 620 40.29 -0.07 8.01
N ALA A 621 39.59 0.82 8.72
CA ALA A 621 38.54 1.67 8.15
C ALA A 621 39.07 2.56 7.03
N ALA A 622 40.20 3.26 7.24
CA ALA A 622 40.77 4.17 6.24
C ALA A 622 41.16 3.47 4.93
N LYS A 623 41.53 2.18 4.98
CA LYS A 623 41.88 1.40 3.80
C LYS A 623 40.66 0.88 3.06
N LEU A 624 39.60 0.51 3.79
CA LEU A 624 38.42 -0.16 3.25
C LEU A 624 37.32 0.83 2.80
N PHE A 625 37.25 2.00 3.44
CA PHE A 625 36.20 2.99 3.25
C PHE A 625 36.77 4.34 2.78
N GLY A 626 37.64 4.33 1.77
CA GLY A 626 38.08 5.54 1.08
C GLY A 626 36.99 6.15 0.19
N SER A 627 37.23 7.32 -0.40
CA SER A 627 36.31 7.93 -1.36
C SER A 627 35.99 7.00 -2.55
N ASP A 628 34.77 7.07 -3.06
CA ASP A 628 34.29 6.34 -4.23
C ASP A 628 33.43 7.26 -5.09
N ALA A 629 34.02 7.75 -6.18
CA ALA A 629 33.37 8.67 -7.09
C ALA A 629 32.18 8.03 -7.84
N ALA A 630 32.21 6.71 -8.07
CA ALA A 630 31.12 6.01 -8.75
C ALA A 630 29.84 6.00 -7.90
N GLN A 631 30.00 5.97 -6.57
CA GLN A 631 28.91 6.03 -5.59
C GLN A 631 28.66 7.44 -5.04
N GLY A 632 29.40 8.46 -5.50
CA GLY A 632 29.30 9.82 -4.98
C GLY A 632 29.74 9.98 -3.53
N LEU A 633 30.56 9.05 -3.01
CA LEU A 633 31.09 9.08 -1.65
C LEU A 633 32.44 9.81 -1.62
N LYS A 634 32.55 10.86 -0.81
CA LYS A 634 33.84 11.47 -0.47
C LYS A 634 34.08 11.33 1.02
N VAL A 635 35.19 10.72 1.40
CA VAL A 635 35.59 10.56 2.80
C VAL A 635 36.71 11.54 3.10
N GLY A 636 36.40 12.52 3.96
CA GLY A 636 37.33 13.56 4.37
C GLY A 636 37.81 13.39 5.82
N ALA A 637 38.66 14.31 6.26
CA ALA A 637 39.20 14.29 7.63
C ALA A 637 38.19 14.77 8.69
N SER A 638 37.24 15.64 8.34
CA SER A 638 36.25 16.20 9.28
C SER A 638 34.84 15.67 9.09
N GLY A 639 34.58 14.92 8.01
CA GLY A 639 33.27 14.37 7.69
C GLY A 639 33.27 13.56 6.40
N VAL A 640 32.07 13.22 5.94
CA VAL A 640 31.82 12.54 4.66
C VAL A 640 30.85 13.36 3.81
N THR A 641 31.07 13.40 2.50
CA THR A 641 30.04 13.78 1.53
C THR A 641 29.40 12.50 1.03
N ILE A 642 28.10 12.32 1.27
CA ILE A 642 27.37 11.11 0.91
C ILE A 642 25.91 11.47 0.56
N GLY A 643 25.36 10.88 -0.50
CA GLY A 643 24.01 11.24 -0.96
C GLY A 643 23.85 12.72 -1.34
N GLY A 644 24.93 13.40 -1.72
CA GLY A 644 24.93 14.85 -2.00
C GLY A 644 24.91 15.75 -0.76
N GLN A 645 25.02 15.18 0.45
CA GLN A 645 25.04 15.92 1.71
C GLN A 645 26.43 15.85 2.36
N ASP A 646 26.86 16.97 2.94
CA ASP A 646 28.08 17.03 3.75
C ASP A 646 27.73 16.78 5.22
N ILE A 647 28.24 15.67 5.77
CA ILE A 647 27.97 15.22 7.12
C ILE A 647 29.26 15.26 7.93
N ALA A 648 29.34 16.18 8.89
CA ALA A 648 30.47 16.28 9.80
C ALA A 648 30.52 15.05 10.72
N TYR A 649 31.71 14.56 11.05
CA TYR A 649 31.83 13.54 12.11
C TYR A 649 31.43 14.10 13.48
N ALA A 650 31.71 15.39 13.71
CA ALA A 650 31.39 16.05 14.98
C ALA A 650 29.87 16.01 15.25
N GLY A 651 29.47 15.41 16.37
CA GLY A 651 28.07 15.29 16.80
C GLY A 651 27.20 14.34 15.98
N HIS A 652 27.82 13.55 15.07
CA HIS A 652 27.10 12.61 14.22
C HIS A 652 27.71 11.20 14.24
N SER A 653 26.84 10.22 14.03
CA SER A 653 27.20 8.82 13.85
C SER A 653 26.90 8.39 12.42
N LEU A 654 27.80 7.63 11.80
CA LEU A 654 27.68 7.18 10.41
C LEU A 654 27.74 5.66 10.33
N VAL A 655 26.98 5.11 9.41
CA VAL A 655 27.05 3.70 9.02
C VAL A 655 27.22 3.66 7.52
N ILE A 656 28.22 2.95 7.02
CA ILE A 656 28.52 2.86 5.59
C ILE A 656 28.83 1.41 5.26
N THR A 657 28.14 0.80 4.31
CA THR A 657 28.41 -0.56 3.84
C THR A 657 29.22 -0.55 2.55
N ARG A 658 29.96 -1.62 2.29
CA ARG A 658 30.63 -1.93 1.02
C ARG A 658 30.57 -3.42 0.74
N ARG A 659 30.81 -3.78 -0.52
CA ARG A 659 30.98 -5.18 -0.91
C ARG A 659 32.28 -5.71 -0.33
N HIS A 660 32.28 -6.96 0.12
CA HIS A 660 33.49 -7.60 0.59
C HIS A 660 34.47 -7.79 -0.59
N PRO A 661 35.76 -7.46 -0.46
CA PRO A 661 36.70 -7.51 -1.58
C PRO A 661 37.01 -8.92 -2.08
N ALA A 662 36.80 -9.94 -1.26
CA ALA A 662 37.08 -11.34 -1.60
C ALA A 662 35.88 -12.10 -2.20
N ASP A 663 34.64 -11.71 -1.87
CA ASP A 663 33.44 -12.41 -2.31
C ASP A 663 32.30 -11.40 -2.50
N PRO A 664 31.73 -11.28 -3.71
CA PRO A 664 30.66 -10.33 -3.97
C PRO A 664 29.36 -10.64 -3.22
N ARG A 665 29.20 -11.83 -2.64
CA ARG A 665 28.05 -12.23 -1.80
C ARG A 665 28.15 -11.75 -0.36
N LEU A 666 29.33 -11.27 0.05
CA LEU A 666 29.58 -10.80 1.41
C LEU A 666 29.65 -9.27 1.46
N ALA A 667 29.44 -8.71 2.64
CA ALA A 667 29.51 -7.27 2.87
C ALA A 667 30.47 -6.91 4.01
N ILE A 668 30.95 -5.67 3.98
CA ILE A 668 31.60 -5.02 5.10
C ILE A 668 30.82 -3.78 5.50
N GLY A 669 30.78 -3.47 6.79
CA GLY A 669 30.11 -2.28 7.31
C GLY A 669 31.02 -1.49 8.23
N TRP A 670 31.06 -0.17 8.10
CA TRP A 670 31.79 0.74 8.97
C TRP A 670 30.82 1.54 9.82
N ILE A 671 31.01 1.55 11.14
CA ILE A 671 30.20 2.32 12.08
C ILE A 671 31.10 3.32 12.80
N THR A 672 30.73 4.60 12.76
CA THR A 672 31.30 5.65 13.60
C THR A 672 30.24 6.20 14.55
N ALA A 673 30.65 6.67 15.72
CA ALA A 673 29.76 7.29 16.69
C ALA A 673 30.39 8.52 17.32
N ASP A 674 29.69 9.65 17.26
CA ASP A 674 30.00 10.85 18.03
C ASP A 674 28.67 11.54 18.41
N PRO A 675 28.39 11.79 19.71
CA PRO A 675 29.19 11.39 20.87
C PRO A 675 29.23 9.86 21.07
N PRO A 676 30.23 9.32 21.78
CA PRO A 676 30.31 7.88 22.09
C PRO A 676 29.08 7.31 22.81
N ALA A 677 28.32 8.17 23.51
CA ALA A 677 27.02 7.81 24.10
C ALA A 677 26.02 7.26 23.07
N ALA A 678 26.15 7.59 21.78
CA ALA A 678 25.30 7.10 20.71
C ALA A 678 25.47 5.61 20.40
N ILE A 679 26.58 4.97 20.78
CA ILE A 679 26.89 3.56 20.46
C ILE A 679 25.75 2.62 20.90
N ALA A 680 25.25 2.80 22.13
CA ALA A 680 24.16 1.96 22.64
C ALA A 680 22.84 2.17 21.88
N ALA A 681 22.55 3.41 21.47
CA ALA A 681 21.36 3.72 20.67
C ALA A 681 21.46 3.15 19.25
N LEU A 682 22.63 3.21 18.63
CA LEU A 682 22.92 2.57 17.33
C LEU A 682 22.72 1.06 17.40
N GLY A 683 23.23 0.41 18.45
CA GLY A 683 23.05 -1.03 18.67
C GLY A 683 21.59 -1.47 18.60
N ARG A 684 20.69 -0.72 19.25
CA ARG A 684 19.25 -1.02 19.22
C ARG A 684 18.59 -0.70 17.88
N LYS A 685 19.06 0.35 17.20
CA LYS A 685 18.40 0.88 15.99
C LYS A 685 18.81 0.13 14.71
N LEU A 686 20.08 -0.19 14.53
CA LEU A 686 20.63 -0.70 13.26
C LEU A 686 19.95 -1.96 12.69
N PRO A 687 19.51 -2.94 13.50
CA PRO A 687 18.76 -4.09 12.99
C PRO A 687 17.50 -3.72 12.20
N HIS A 688 16.90 -2.55 12.49
CA HIS A 688 15.69 -2.06 11.81
C HIS A 688 15.98 -1.32 10.49
N TYR A 689 17.25 -1.11 10.13
CA TYR A 689 17.66 -0.37 8.92
C TYR A 689 18.22 -1.28 7.82
N GLY A 690 17.83 -2.55 7.78
CA GLY A 690 18.44 -3.57 6.93
C GLY A 690 18.43 -3.28 5.41
N LYS A 691 17.50 -2.46 4.92
CA LYS A 691 17.43 -2.07 3.50
C LYS A 691 18.58 -1.13 3.08
N TYR A 692 19.04 -0.27 3.98
CA TYR A 692 19.93 0.83 3.63
C TYR A 692 21.40 0.39 3.52
N SER A 693 22.14 1.09 2.66
CA SER A 693 23.59 0.94 2.51
C SER A 693 24.37 1.94 3.36
N TRP A 694 23.79 3.09 3.67
CA TRP A 694 24.40 4.05 4.55
C TRP A 694 23.35 4.82 5.37
N LEU A 695 23.77 5.27 6.55
CA LEU A 695 22.96 6.01 7.51
C LEU A 695 23.80 7.12 8.15
N ALA A 696 23.12 8.21 8.50
CA ALA A 696 23.64 9.24 9.37
C ALA A 696 22.65 9.51 10.49
N PHE A 697 23.18 9.67 11.69
CA PHE A 697 22.43 10.02 12.89
C PHE A 697 23.05 11.21 13.60
N SER A 698 22.26 11.97 14.34
CA SER A 698 22.72 13.08 15.17
C SER A 698 22.50 12.82 16.66
N GLY A 699 23.43 13.31 17.48
CA GLY A 699 23.32 13.31 18.94
C GLY A 699 23.40 11.94 19.62
N ALA A 700 23.31 11.96 20.95
CA ALA A 700 23.47 10.76 21.79
C ALA A 700 22.33 9.73 21.63
N ASP A 701 21.13 10.16 21.25
CA ASP A 701 20.00 9.26 21.01
C ASP A 701 20.01 8.64 19.61
N ALA A 702 21.00 8.96 18.77
CA ALA A 702 21.07 8.60 17.37
C ALA A 702 19.77 8.93 16.62
N ALA A 703 19.36 10.21 16.62
CA ALA A 703 18.22 10.67 15.84
C ALA A 703 18.53 10.53 14.35
N SER A 704 17.62 9.96 13.54
CA SER A 704 17.89 9.73 12.11
C SER A 704 18.03 11.07 11.39
N LEU A 705 19.17 11.28 10.73
CA LEU A 705 19.46 12.50 9.95
C LEU A 705 19.32 12.23 8.45
N ALA A 706 19.98 11.19 7.95
CA ALA A 706 19.98 10.84 6.53
C ALA A 706 20.17 9.33 6.33
N LYS A 707 19.78 8.83 5.16
CA LYS A 707 19.88 7.40 4.79
C LYS A 707 19.85 7.24 3.28
N GLY A 708 20.47 6.17 2.78
CA GLY A 708 20.40 5.85 1.36
C GLY A 708 20.89 4.44 1.02
N GLU A 709 20.72 4.09 -0.24
CA GLU A 709 21.14 2.81 -0.84
C GLU A 709 22.18 3.10 -1.92
N TRP A 710 23.16 2.21 -2.08
CA TRP A 710 24.11 2.31 -3.18
C TRP A 710 23.48 1.93 -4.51
N LEU A 711 24.06 2.43 -5.60
CA LEU A 711 23.77 1.90 -6.93
C LEU A 711 24.57 0.61 -7.15
N ALA A 712 23.97 -0.39 -7.79
CA ALA A 712 24.67 -1.61 -8.19
C ALA A 712 25.55 -1.35 -9.44
N THR A 713 26.72 -0.75 -9.24
CA THR A 713 27.57 -0.24 -10.35
C THR A 713 28.49 -1.30 -10.97
N ASP A 714 28.62 -2.48 -10.37
CA ASP A 714 29.51 -3.57 -10.78
C ASP A 714 28.78 -4.79 -11.36
N SER A 715 27.52 -4.59 -11.78
CA SER A 715 26.69 -5.63 -12.40
C SER A 715 27.30 -6.19 -13.70
N PRO A 716 27.24 -7.51 -13.95
CA PRO A 716 27.62 -8.11 -15.24
C PRO A 716 26.66 -7.75 -16.40
N LEU A 717 25.58 -7.02 -16.12
CA LEU A 717 24.59 -6.54 -17.08
C LEU A 717 24.65 -5.02 -17.27
N LEU A 718 25.63 -4.36 -16.67
CA LEU A 718 25.86 -2.93 -16.76
C LEU A 718 27.26 -2.66 -17.33
N VAL A 719 27.34 -1.84 -18.37
CA VAL A 719 28.61 -1.37 -18.94
C VAL A 719 28.66 0.15 -18.93
N ASN A 720 29.62 0.71 -18.19
CA ASN A 720 29.91 2.14 -18.22
C ASN A 720 30.78 2.49 -19.44
N LEU A 721 30.24 3.24 -20.40
CA LEU A 721 30.93 3.65 -21.62
C LEU A 721 31.71 4.96 -21.46
N GLN A 722 31.65 5.61 -20.30
CA GLN A 722 32.38 6.85 -20.00
C GLN A 722 33.81 6.61 -19.48
N GLY A 723 34.15 5.36 -19.15
CA GLY A 723 35.47 4.95 -18.67
C GLY A 723 35.51 4.61 -17.18
N ALA A 724 36.51 3.83 -16.77
CA ALA A 724 36.67 3.39 -15.39
C ALA A 724 36.82 4.57 -14.42
N GLY A 725 36.15 4.50 -13.27
CA GLY A 725 36.21 5.53 -12.22
C GLY A 725 35.32 6.76 -12.45
N THR A 726 34.55 6.79 -13.55
CA THR A 726 33.50 7.81 -13.76
C THR A 726 32.16 7.36 -13.16
N PRO A 727 31.30 8.29 -12.70
CA PRO A 727 29.96 7.95 -12.24
C PRO A 727 29.16 7.20 -13.30
N VAL A 728 28.51 6.12 -12.89
CA VAL A 728 27.57 5.38 -13.73
C VAL A 728 26.35 6.26 -13.97
N VAL A 729 25.93 6.36 -15.23
CA VAL A 729 24.68 7.03 -15.61
C VAL A 729 23.67 5.95 -15.97
N MET A 730 22.67 5.78 -15.10
CA MET A 730 21.52 4.91 -15.36
C MET A 730 20.51 5.67 -16.22
N ALA A 731 19.94 5.00 -17.21
CA ALA A 731 18.90 5.55 -18.06
C ALA A 731 17.63 5.81 -17.23
N ARG A 732 17.02 6.99 -17.41
CA ARG A 732 15.68 7.25 -16.90
C ARG A 732 14.67 6.59 -17.82
N LEU A 733 14.09 5.48 -17.39
CA LEU A 733 13.09 4.77 -18.18
C LEU A 733 11.70 5.42 -18.06
N PRO A 734 10.87 5.34 -19.11
CA PRO A 734 9.46 5.70 -19.00
C PRO A 734 8.77 4.88 -17.91
N LYS A 735 7.97 5.53 -17.06
CA LYS A 735 7.14 4.82 -16.08
C LYS A 735 6.18 3.87 -16.81
N ARG A 736 6.13 2.61 -16.38
CA ARG A 736 5.21 1.60 -16.91
C ARG A 736 3.83 1.77 -16.26
N ALA A 737 2.78 1.81 -17.08
CA ALA A 737 1.43 1.76 -16.54
C ALA A 737 1.15 0.39 -15.90
N PRO A 738 0.52 0.34 -14.72
CA PRO A 738 0.16 -0.92 -14.10
C PRO A 738 -0.90 -1.67 -14.92
N LEU A 739 -1.00 -2.99 -14.73
CA LEU A 739 -2.04 -3.76 -15.40
C LEU A 739 -3.42 -3.26 -14.98
N ALA A 740 -3.75 -3.23 -13.70
CA ALA A 740 -4.97 -2.62 -13.19
C ALA A 740 -4.68 -1.84 -11.92
N GLU A 741 -5.58 -0.93 -11.57
CA GLU A 741 -5.50 -0.14 -10.34
C GLU A 741 -6.81 -0.27 -9.57
N PRO A 742 -6.76 -0.31 -8.23
CA PRO A 742 -7.98 -0.25 -7.45
C PRO A 742 -8.63 1.12 -7.67
N PRO A 743 -9.96 1.20 -7.84
CA PRO A 743 -10.62 2.49 -8.01
C PRO A 743 -10.29 3.41 -6.83
N PRO A 744 -10.07 4.71 -7.05
CA PRO A 744 -9.67 5.63 -5.99
C PRO A 744 -10.78 5.74 -4.92
N ALA A 745 -10.38 6.00 -3.68
CA ALA A 745 -11.32 6.20 -2.57
C ALA A 745 -12.18 7.46 -2.75
N TYR A 746 -11.64 8.46 -3.47
CA TYR A 746 -12.29 9.73 -3.75
C TYR A 746 -12.42 9.97 -5.26
N SER A 747 -13.47 10.70 -5.66
CA SER A 747 -13.68 11.08 -7.06
C SER A 747 -12.94 12.38 -7.37
N ALA A 748 -11.94 12.29 -8.24
CA ALA A 748 -11.25 13.48 -8.78
C ALA A 748 -12.24 14.47 -9.41
N GLN A 749 -13.26 13.97 -10.10
CA GLN A 749 -14.29 14.82 -10.72
C GLN A 749 -15.11 15.61 -9.69
N ARG A 750 -15.50 15.01 -8.56
CA ARG A 750 -16.23 15.74 -7.51
C ARG A 750 -15.35 16.79 -6.84
N LEU A 751 -14.11 16.42 -6.49
CA LEU A 751 -13.13 17.36 -5.96
C LEU A 751 -12.97 18.58 -6.88
N MET A 752 -12.76 18.34 -8.17
CA MET A 752 -12.65 19.42 -9.15
C MET A 752 -13.93 20.23 -9.30
N SER A 753 -15.12 19.62 -9.22
CA SER A 753 -16.38 20.38 -9.28
C SER A 753 -16.52 21.40 -8.15
N HIS A 754 -15.97 21.12 -6.97
CA HIS A 754 -15.94 22.09 -5.88
C HIS A 754 -14.90 23.18 -6.13
N VAL A 755 -13.71 22.83 -6.64
CA VAL A 755 -12.65 23.79 -7.01
C VAL A 755 -13.13 24.74 -8.10
N ASP A 756 -13.67 24.21 -9.19
CA ASP A 756 -14.21 24.96 -10.33
C ASP A 756 -15.24 25.99 -9.88
N TRP A 757 -16.13 25.60 -8.96
CA TRP A 757 -17.17 26.49 -8.46
C TRP A 757 -16.61 27.59 -7.54
N LEU A 758 -15.72 27.22 -6.61
CA LEU A 758 -15.16 28.15 -5.62
C LEU A 758 -14.21 29.16 -6.27
N ALA A 759 -13.46 28.74 -7.28
CA ALA A 759 -12.50 29.59 -8.01
C ALA A 759 -13.11 30.24 -9.27
N ALA A 760 -14.40 30.09 -9.50
CA ALA A 760 -15.07 30.75 -10.62
C ALA A 760 -14.94 32.28 -10.52
N PRO A 761 -14.76 33.02 -11.63
CA PRO A 761 -14.64 34.49 -11.61
C PRO A 761 -15.80 35.20 -10.90
N GLU A 762 -17.01 34.62 -10.93
CA GLU A 762 -18.21 35.10 -10.25
C GLU A 762 -18.10 35.05 -8.72
N ARG A 763 -17.05 34.42 -8.17
CA ARG A 763 -16.71 34.44 -6.74
C ARG A 763 -15.75 35.57 -6.39
N GLU A 764 -15.39 36.42 -7.34
CA GLU A 764 -14.62 37.66 -7.12
C GLU A 764 -13.31 37.40 -6.35
N GLY A 765 -12.69 36.24 -6.58
CA GLY A 765 -11.49 35.78 -5.86
C GLY A 765 -11.67 35.64 -4.34
N ARG A 766 -12.92 35.51 -3.86
CA ARG A 766 -13.31 35.37 -2.46
C ARG A 766 -12.67 36.42 -1.56
N GLY A 767 -12.57 37.65 -2.09
CA GLY A 767 -11.94 38.78 -1.41
C GLY A 767 -12.66 39.18 -0.13
N PHE A 768 -11.91 39.79 0.79
CA PHE A 768 -12.41 40.27 2.07
C PHE A 768 -13.73 41.07 1.94
N GLY A 769 -14.80 40.56 2.56
CA GLY A 769 -16.12 41.20 2.57
C GLY A 769 -16.86 41.26 1.22
N SER A 770 -16.40 40.53 0.20
CA SER A 770 -17.02 40.47 -1.12
C SER A 770 -18.32 39.66 -1.15
N ALA A 771 -19.14 39.86 -2.19
CA ALA A 771 -20.33 39.04 -2.41
C ALA A 771 -19.94 37.59 -2.76
N GLY A 772 -18.83 37.41 -3.48
CA GLY A 772 -18.27 36.10 -3.78
C GLY A 772 -17.82 35.32 -2.54
N LEU A 773 -17.17 35.97 -1.56
CA LEU A 773 -16.84 35.36 -0.27
C LEU A 773 -18.12 34.93 0.47
N ALA A 774 -19.14 35.78 0.49
CA ALA A 774 -20.41 35.42 1.12
C ALA A 774 -21.04 34.19 0.44
N ALA A 775 -21.14 34.19 -0.90
CA ALA A 775 -21.70 33.07 -1.65
C ALA A 775 -20.92 31.76 -1.43
N SER A 776 -19.59 31.82 -1.27
CA SER A 776 -18.78 30.64 -0.95
C SER A 776 -19.09 30.06 0.43
N GLY A 777 -19.30 30.89 1.44
CA GLY A 777 -19.74 30.42 2.76
C GLY A 777 -21.12 29.73 2.70
N ASP A 778 -22.04 30.28 1.90
CA ASP A 778 -23.37 29.67 1.69
C ASP A 778 -23.28 28.33 0.96
N TYR A 779 -22.40 28.22 -0.04
CA TYR A 779 -22.14 26.96 -0.74
C TYR A 779 -21.56 25.89 0.18
N ILE A 780 -20.56 26.23 0.99
CA ILE A 780 -19.93 25.30 1.94
C ILE A 780 -20.96 24.79 2.96
N ARG A 781 -21.81 25.68 3.50
CA ARG A 781 -22.94 25.30 4.36
C ARG A 781 -23.82 24.25 3.65
N ASP A 782 -24.19 24.50 2.40
CA ASP A 782 -25.07 23.59 1.66
C ASP A 782 -24.41 22.23 1.42
N GLN A 783 -23.10 22.21 1.14
CA GLN A 783 -22.35 20.96 1.01
C GLN A 783 -22.23 20.20 2.34
N PHE A 784 -21.99 20.89 3.45
CA PHE A 784 -21.98 20.27 4.79
C PHE A 784 -23.34 19.71 5.18
N ALA A 785 -24.42 20.43 4.90
CA ALA A 785 -25.78 19.94 5.12
C ALA A 785 -26.10 18.73 4.23
N ALA A 786 -25.70 18.76 2.95
CA ALA A 786 -25.88 17.65 2.02
C ALA A 786 -25.06 16.40 2.40
N ALA A 787 -23.89 16.59 3.02
CA ALA A 787 -23.10 15.52 3.59
C ALA A 787 -23.75 14.88 4.84
N GLY A 788 -24.70 15.57 5.49
CA GLY A 788 -25.36 15.08 6.70
C GLY A 788 -24.75 15.57 8.01
N LEU A 789 -23.90 16.60 7.97
CA LEU A 789 -23.38 17.24 9.18
C LEU A 789 -24.48 18.02 9.92
N GLN A 790 -24.23 18.31 11.19
CA GLN A 790 -25.06 19.18 12.02
C GLN A 790 -24.48 20.60 12.12
N PRO A 791 -25.30 21.65 12.24
CA PRO A 791 -24.83 23.00 12.51
C PRO A 791 -24.09 23.09 13.85
N GLY A 792 -22.92 23.75 13.87
CA GLY A 792 -22.06 23.83 15.05
C GLY A 792 -21.83 25.23 15.62
N ALA A 793 -22.47 26.29 15.11
CA ALA A 793 -22.32 27.63 15.64
C ALA A 793 -23.10 27.82 16.96
N GLY A 794 -22.69 28.80 17.77
CA GLY A 794 -23.21 29.00 19.13
C GLY A 794 -24.69 29.39 19.21
N ASP A 795 -25.30 29.84 18.11
CA ASP A 795 -26.72 30.13 17.99
C ASP A 795 -27.56 28.94 17.47
N GLY A 796 -26.93 27.77 17.30
CA GLY A 796 -27.54 26.58 16.69
C GLY A 796 -27.57 26.61 15.16
N GLY A 797 -26.97 27.62 14.53
CA GLY A 797 -26.81 27.76 13.10
C GLY A 797 -25.47 27.24 12.57
N TRP A 798 -25.19 27.52 11.31
CA TRP A 798 -23.96 27.12 10.63
C TRP A 798 -22.86 28.18 10.69
N PHE A 799 -23.22 29.44 10.91
CA PHE A 799 -22.33 30.57 10.75
C PHE A 799 -21.93 31.17 12.09
N GLN A 800 -20.64 31.16 12.41
CA GLN A 800 -20.09 32.00 13.47
C GLN A 800 -19.74 33.36 12.85
N THR A 801 -20.56 34.38 13.16
CA THR A 801 -20.49 35.71 12.54
C THR A 801 -19.74 36.71 13.43
N PHE A 802 -18.87 37.53 12.83
CA PHE A 802 -18.14 38.59 13.52
C PHE A 802 -17.83 39.77 12.58
N THR A 803 -17.44 40.93 13.11
CA THR A 803 -17.00 42.07 12.29
C THR A 803 -15.49 42.24 12.34
N ALA A 804 -14.93 42.68 11.22
CA ALA A 804 -13.52 43.02 11.09
C ALA A 804 -13.33 44.18 10.11
N VAL A 805 -12.28 44.97 10.33
CA VAL A 805 -11.90 46.08 9.44
C VAL A 805 -10.83 45.57 8.47
N GLY A 806 -11.08 45.71 7.17
CA GLY A 806 -10.17 45.19 6.14
C GLY A 806 -10.61 45.57 4.72
N GLY A 807 -10.03 44.88 3.73
CA GLY A 807 -10.26 45.19 2.33
C GLY A 807 -9.49 46.43 1.84
N VAL A 808 -9.60 46.69 0.54
CA VAL A 808 -8.92 47.83 -0.13
C VAL A 808 -9.39 49.18 0.44
N ASP A 809 -10.66 49.25 0.84
CA ASP A 809 -11.31 50.45 1.41
C ASP A 809 -11.13 50.60 2.93
N LYS A 810 -10.54 49.59 3.60
CA LYS A 810 -10.35 49.51 5.06
C LYS A 810 -11.66 49.76 5.84
N GLN A 811 -12.77 49.25 5.33
CA GLN A 811 -14.08 49.38 5.97
C GLN A 811 -14.36 48.20 6.92
N GLU A 812 -15.25 48.43 7.87
CA GLU A 812 -15.80 47.35 8.69
C GLU A 812 -16.74 46.48 7.83
N ARG A 813 -16.51 45.17 7.86
CA ARG A 813 -17.30 44.16 7.14
C ARG A 813 -17.65 43.02 8.07
N THR A 814 -18.81 42.42 7.83
CA THR A 814 -19.24 41.19 8.51
C THR A 814 -18.61 39.98 7.82
N LEU A 815 -17.96 39.14 8.60
CA LEU A 815 -17.33 37.88 8.19
C LEU A 815 -18.03 36.70 8.89
N ARG A 816 -17.91 35.50 8.31
CA ARG A 816 -18.61 34.29 8.78
C ARG A 816 -17.68 33.07 8.71
N ASN A 817 -17.37 32.41 9.81
CA ASN A 817 -16.85 31.05 9.75
C ASN A 817 -18.02 30.08 9.50
N VAL A 818 -17.80 28.98 8.78
CA VAL A 818 -18.81 27.92 8.56
C VAL A 818 -18.44 26.70 9.38
N ILE A 819 -19.32 26.25 10.28
CA ILE A 819 -19.04 25.18 11.24
C ILE A 819 -20.05 24.04 11.06
N GLY A 820 -19.55 22.87 10.68
CA GLY A 820 -20.30 21.61 10.59
C GLY A 820 -19.77 20.56 11.57
N VAL A 821 -20.65 19.74 12.11
CA VAL A 821 -20.32 18.75 13.15
C VAL A 821 -20.75 17.36 12.70
N LEU A 822 -19.82 16.40 12.74
CA LEU A 822 -20.14 14.98 12.74
C LEU A 822 -20.13 14.50 14.21
N PRO A 823 -21.30 14.22 14.81
CA PRO A 823 -21.37 13.84 16.22
C PRO A 823 -20.64 12.52 16.50
N GLY A 824 -19.93 12.46 17.62
CA GLY A 824 -19.34 11.23 18.13
C GLY A 824 -20.37 10.30 18.76
N SER A 825 -20.11 8.99 18.72
CA SER A 825 -20.97 7.95 19.27
C SER A 825 -20.64 7.56 20.72
N ASP A 826 -19.44 7.88 21.22
CA ASP A 826 -18.97 7.42 22.52
C ASP A 826 -19.14 8.50 23.62
N PRO A 827 -19.97 8.26 24.66
CA PRO A 827 -20.16 9.20 25.76
C PRO A 827 -18.89 9.59 26.52
N ARG A 828 -17.84 8.75 26.50
CA ARG A 828 -16.53 9.04 27.14
C ARG A 828 -15.86 10.27 26.53
N PHE A 829 -16.17 10.58 25.27
CA PHE A 829 -15.63 11.71 24.54
C PHE A 829 -16.61 12.87 24.41
N ALA A 830 -17.70 12.88 25.18
CA ALA A 830 -18.64 13.99 25.22
C ALA A 830 -17.92 15.32 25.52
N GLY A 831 -18.22 16.35 24.72
CA GLY A 831 -17.58 17.66 24.82
C GLY A 831 -16.16 17.74 24.25
N GLN A 832 -15.66 16.68 23.60
CA GLN A 832 -14.37 16.67 22.91
C GLN A 832 -14.55 16.59 21.40
N ALA A 833 -13.61 17.17 20.64
CA ALA A 833 -13.58 17.02 19.18
C ALA A 833 -12.19 17.08 18.58
N ALA A 834 -12.01 16.37 17.46
CA ALA A 834 -10.94 16.64 16.51
C ALA A 834 -11.43 17.68 15.48
N LEU A 835 -10.55 18.56 15.02
CA LEU A 835 -10.90 19.54 13.99
C LEU A 835 -10.27 19.18 12.65
N LEU A 836 -11.06 19.35 11.58
CA LEU A 836 -10.57 19.44 10.20
C LEU A 836 -10.91 20.84 9.68
N THR A 837 -9.89 21.60 9.32
CA THR A 837 -10.05 23.03 9.02
C THR A 837 -9.47 23.39 7.67
N ALA A 838 -9.97 24.47 7.07
CA ALA A 838 -9.44 25.10 5.86
C ALA A 838 -9.98 26.54 5.79
N HIS A 839 -9.22 27.48 5.26
CA HIS A 839 -9.80 28.79 4.93
C HIS A 839 -10.48 28.77 3.56
N TYR A 840 -11.47 29.63 3.39
CA TYR A 840 -12.20 29.75 2.12
C TYR A 840 -12.16 31.16 1.52
N ASP A 841 -11.54 32.14 2.19
CA ASP A 841 -11.21 33.43 1.58
C ASP A 841 -9.94 33.34 0.72
N HIS A 842 -9.77 34.33 -0.16
CA HIS A 842 -8.52 34.57 -0.88
C HIS A 842 -8.39 36.07 -1.20
N LEU A 843 -7.45 36.46 -2.06
CA LEU A 843 -7.04 37.85 -2.26
C LEU A 843 -8.01 38.75 -3.03
N GLY A 844 -9.10 38.20 -3.57
CA GLY A 844 -10.05 38.96 -4.39
C GLY A 844 -9.39 39.64 -5.59
N PHE A 845 -9.31 40.97 -5.57
CA PHE A 845 -8.63 41.78 -6.59
C PHE A 845 -7.17 42.12 -6.21
N GLY A 846 -6.56 41.33 -5.33
CA GLY A 846 -5.16 41.44 -4.93
C GLY A 846 -4.89 42.09 -3.58
N TRP A 847 -5.86 42.05 -2.66
CA TRP A 847 -5.67 42.50 -1.28
C TRP A 847 -5.70 41.30 -0.32
N PRO A 848 -4.82 41.22 0.69
CA PRO A 848 -3.93 42.29 1.10
C PRO A 848 -2.54 42.23 0.48
N ASP A 849 -2.16 41.15 -0.21
CA ASP A 849 -0.76 40.89 -0.60
C ASP A 849 -0.59 40.42 -2.06
N ALA A 850 -1.11 41.18 -3.05
CA ALA A 850 -0.79 40.93 -4.46
C ALA A 850 0.53 41.57 -4.89
N ARG A 851 1.13 40.92 -5.89
CA ARG A 851 2.29 41.46 -6.62
C ARG A 851 1.89 42.73 -7.35
N THR A 852 2.82 43.68 -7.45
CA THR A 852 2.56 45.00 -8.05
C THR A 852 1.88 44.92 -9.44
N GLY A 853 2.26 43.94 -10.28
CA GLY A 853 1.71 43.75 -11.63
C GLY A 853 0.35 43.04 -11.71
N ASP A 854 -0.15 42.53 -10.58
CA ASP A 854 -1.39 41.75 -10.50
C ASP A 854 -2.50 42.46 -9.70
N ILE A 855 -2.19 43.61 -9.09
CA ILE A 855 -3.17 44.46 -8.40
C ILE A 855 -4.33 44.80 -9.35
N GLY A 856 -5.56 44.60 -8.88
CA GLY A 856 -6.79 44.86 -9.62
C GLY A 856 -7.25 43.70 -10.52
N LYS A 857 -6.46 42.63 -10.66
CA LYS A 857 -6.89 41.39 -11.32
C LYS A 857 -7.52 40.45 -10.31
N ILE A 858 -8.47 39.62 -10.76
CA ILE A 858 -9.04 38.56 -9.93
C ILE A 858 -7.95 37.54 -9.62
N HIS A 859 -7.86 37.16 -8.35
CA HIS A 859 -7.05 36.06 -7.84
C HIS A 859 -8.02 34.91 -7.54
N PRO A 860 -8.15 33.90 -8.42
CA PRO A 860 -9.19 32.88 -8.29
C PRO A 860 -8.97 31.96 -7.08
N GLY A 861 -7.71 31.70 -6.71
CA GLY A 861 -7.38 30.91 -5.53
C GLY A 861 -7.78 29.45 -5.67
N ALA A 862 -7.52 28.82 -6.82
CA ALA A 862 -7.91 27.44 -7.06
C ALA A 862 -7.17 26.46 -6.14
N ASP A 863 -5.85 26.61 -6.03
CA ASP A 863 -5.06 25.89 -5.03
C ASP A 863 -5.17 26.57 -3.66
N ASP A 864 -5.21 27.90 -3.61
CA ASP A 864 -5.25 28.71 -2.37
C ASP A 864 -6.58 29.48 -2.19
N ASN A 865 -7.61 28.92 -1.55
CA ASN A 865 -7.63 27.58 -0.97
C ASN A 865 -8.92 26.83 -1.30
N ALA A 866 -9.39 26.96 -2.55
CA ALA A 866 -10.52 26.17 -3.03
C ALA A 866 -10.21 24.66 -2.97
N SER A 867 -8.94 24.27 -3.16
CA SER A 867 -8.49 22.88 -3.06
C SER A 867 -8.66 22.31 -1.65
N GLY A 868 -8.26 23.04 -0.58
CA GLY A 868 -8.42 22.61 0.81
C GLY A 868 -9.88 22.45 1.20
N VAL A 869 -10.72 23.41 0.80
CA VAL A 869 -12.18 23.36 1.03
C VAL A 869 -12.82 22.18 0.29
N ALA A 870 -12.42 21.92 -0.95
CA ALA A 870 -12.92 20.78 -1.72
C ALA A 870 -12.59 19.43 -1.06
N VAL A 871 -11.34 19.27 -0.57
CA VAL A 871 -10.94 18.07 0.19
C VAL A 871 -11.77 17.96 1.48
N MET A 872 -11.92 19.03 2.25
CA MET A 872 -12.72 19.06 3.47
C MET A 872 -14.17 18.61 3.22
N ILE A 873 -14.82 19.12 2.17
CA ILE A 873 -16.19 18.75 1.78
C ILE A 873 -16.29 17.26 1.45
N GLU A 874 -15.39 16.74 0.63
CA GLU A 874 -15.46 15.32 0.22
C GLU A 874 -15.13 14.37 1.38
N VAL A 875 -14.21 14.74 2.28
CA VAL A 875 -13.92 13.99 3.51
C VAL A 875 -15.14 13.99 4.43
N ALA A 876 -15.80 15.14 4.63
CA ALA A 876 -17.04 15.22 5.41
C ALA A 876 -18.13 14.30 4.83
N ARG A 877 -18.34 14.34 3.51
CA ARG A 877 -19.30 13.49 2.80
C ARG A 877 -18.97 11.99 2.95
N ALA A 878 -17.69 11.62 2.89
CA ALA A 878 -17.27 10.23 3.03
C ALA A 878 -17.46 9.72 4.47
N LEU A 879 -17.06 10.50 5.48
CA LEU A 879 -17.16 10.13 6.88
C LEU A 879 -18.62 10.08 7.39
N ALA A 880 -19.46 11.01 6.96
CA ALA A 880 -20.87 11.02 7.34
C ALA A 880 -21.69 9.86 6.74
N ALA A 881 -21.17 9.20 5.69
CA ALA A 881 -21.76 7.99 5.12
C ALA A 881 -21.37 6.70 5.87
N ARG A 882 -20.51 6.80 6.90
CA ARG A 882 -20.02 5.70 7.74
C ARG A 882 -20.67 5.71 9.12
N PRO A 883 -20.54 4.64 9.93
CA PRO A 883 -20.89 4.69 11.35
C PRO A 883 -20.21 5.88 12.06
N PRO A 884 -20.90 6.59 12.96
CA PRO A 884 -20.30 7.76 13.61
C PRO A 884 -19.05 7.41 14.42
N PRO A 885 -17.96 8.21 14.32
CA PRO A 885 -16.73 7.96 15.04
C PRO A 885 -16.92 8.04 16.55
N PRO A 886 -16.02 7.50 17.39
CA PRO A 886 -16.16 7.58 18.85
C PRO A 886 -16.23 9.03 19.36
N ARG A 887 -15.31 9.90 18.94
CA ARG A 887 -15.28 11.33 19.26
C ARG A 887 -15.82 12.16 18.09
N SER A 888 -16.48 13.27 18.39
CA SER A 888 -16.97 14.19 17.36
C SER A 888 -15.84 14.73 16.48
N ILE A 889 -16.16 14.97 15.21
CA ILE A 889 -15.30 15.70 14.27
C ILE A 889 -16.01 17.01 13.95
N VAL A 890 -15.29 18.12 14.08
CA VAL A 890 -15.80 19.45 13.71
C VAL A 890 -15.06 19.93 12.48
N PHE A 891 -15.82 20.22 11.43
CA PHE A 891 -15.33 20.77 10.17
C PHE A 891 -15.53 22.29 10.19
N ILE A 892 -14.45 23.05 9.98
CA ILE A 892 -14.52 24.51 10.03
C ILE A 892 -13.91 25.12 8.77
N ALA A 893 -14.73 25.85 8.02
CA ALA A 893 -14.26 26.71 6.95
C ALA A 893 -14.05 28.12 7.52
N PHE A 894 -12.79 28.54 7.65
CA PHE A 894 -12.43 29.85 8.18
C PHE A 894 -12.44 30.93 7.11
N THR A 895 -12.70 32.17 7.54
CA THR A 895 -12.58 33.36 6.70
C THR A 895 -11.57 34.35 7.27
N GLY A 896 -10.93 35.12 6.41
CA GLY A 896 -9.98 36.16 6.78
C GLY A 896 -8.61 35.61 7.18
N GLU A 897 -8.22 34.43 6.68
CA GLU A 897 -6.88 33.85 6.87
C GLU A 897 -5.83 34.81 6.30
N GLU A 898 -6.04 35.22 5.04
CA GLU A 898 -5.17 36.11 4.26
C GLU A 898 -4.96 37.47 4.93
N SER A 899 -5.90 37.82 5.80
CA SER A 899 -6.00 39.08 6.52
C SER A 899 -5.43 38.99 7.94
N GLY A 900 -4.68 37.93 8.25
CA GLY A 900 -4.04 37.72 9.54
C GLY A 900 -4.78 36.74 10.47
N LEU A 901 -5.30 35.64 9.92
CA LEU A 901 -5.96 34.55 10.66
C LEU A 901 -7.20 35.02 11.43
N LEU A 902 -7.98 35.97 10.88
CA LEU A 902 -9.06 36.62 11.62
C LEU A 902 -10.12 35.62 12.09
N GLY A 903 -10.54 34.70 11.21
CA GLY A 903 -11.55 33.69 11.49
C GLY A 903 -11.13 32.70 12.58
N SER A 904 -9.97 32.07 12.44
CA SER A 904 -9.44 31.11 13.43
C SER A 904 -9.11 31.79 14.76
N ARG A 905 -8.53 33.01 14.75
CA ARG A 905 -8.30 33.80 15.98
C ARG A 905 -9.59 34.22 16.67
N TYR A 906 -10.66 34.48 15.91
CA TYR A 906 -11.97 34.73 16.50
C TYR A 906 -12.55 33.45 17.12
N TYR A 907 -12.43 32.31 16.42
CA TYR A 907 -12.92 31.03 16.88
C TYR A 907 -12.27 30.59 18.20
N VAL A 908 -10.95 30.65 18.34
CA VAL A 908 -10.27 30.24 19.58
C VAL A 908 -10.65 31.11 20.79
N LYS A 909 -11.09 32.36 20.57
CA LYS A 909 -11.65 33.24 21.61
C LYS A 909 -13.10 32.95 21.94
N HIS A 910 -13.85 32.38 20.99
CA HIS A 910 -15.28 32.09 21.10
C HIS A 910 -15.58 30.65 20.63
N PRO A 911 -14.97 29.63 21.26
CA PRO A 911 -14.99 28.27 20.75
C PRO A 911 -16.40 27.68 20.79
N THR A 912 -16.82 27.02 19.70
CA THR A 912 -18.15 26.43 19.54
C THR A 912 -18.10 25.31 18.47
N PRO A 913 -18.80 24.17 18.63
CA PRO A 913 -19.72 23.83 19.71
C PRO A 913 -18.99 23.27 20.96
N VAL A 914 -17.71 22.93 20.83
CA VAL A 914 -16.89 22.40 21.92
C VAL A 914 -16.02 23.48 22.55
N PRO A 915 -15.81 23.46 23.87
CA PRO A 915 -14.88 24.37 24.52
C PRO A 915 -13.44 24.08 24.06
N LEU A 916 -12.58 25.11 24.10
CA LEU A 916 -11.17 25.01 23.66
C LEU A 916 -10.42 23.83 24.31
N ALA A 917 -10.64 23.57 25.61
CA ALA A 917 -10.03 22.45 26.35
C ALA A 917 -10.51 21.04 25.92
N GLY A 918 -11.63 20.98 25.19
CA GLY A 918 -12.17 19.76 24.59
C GLY A 918 -11.59 19.46 23.20
N ILE A 919 -10.90 20.42 22.59
CA ILE A 919 -10.27 20.23 21.28
C ILE A 919 -8.98 19.43 21.47
N ILE A 920 -8.89 18.27 20.80
CA ILE A 920 -7.75 17.37 20.97
C ILE A 920 -6.60 17.67 20.00
N ALA A 921 -6.92 18.12 18.78
CA ALA A 921 -5.98 18.54 17.75
C ALA A 921 -6.70 19.25 16.60
N ASP A 922 -5.95 20.05 15.85
CA ASP A 922 -6.38 20.67 14.60
C ASP A 922 -5.57 20.13 13.39
N LEU A 923 -6.27 19.70 12.35
CA LEU A 923 -5.70 19.30 11.08
C LEU A 923 -6.16 20.32 10.03
N ASN A 924 -5.27 21.24 9.63
CA ASN A 924 -5.58 22.31 8.69
C ASN A 924 -5.16 21.95 7.27
N LEU A 925 -6.01 22.24 6.28
CA LEU A 925 -5.76 22.04 4.85
C LEU A 925 -5.51 23.37 4.17
N ASP A 926 -4.36 23.49 3.52
CA ASP A 926 -3.95 24.71 2.84
C ASP A 926 -3.03 24.33 1.67
N THR A 927 -3.40 24.80 0.47
CA THR A 927 -2.64 24.60 -0.78
C THR A 927 -2.32 23.13 -1.06
N VAL A 928 -3.38 22.33 -1.13
CA VAL A 928 -3.34 20.85 -1.30
C VAL A 928 -3.60 20.38 -2.73
N GLY A 929 -3.79 21.32 -3.66
CA GLY A 929 -4.06 21.11 -5.08
C GLY A 929 -2.82 20.91 -5.94
N SER A 930 -1.60 21.12 -5.44
CA SER A 930 -0.35 21.00 -6.23
C SER A 930 0.62 19.93 -5.72
N LEU A 931 0.17 18.68 -5.53
CA LEU A 931 1.03 17.62 -4.97
C LEU A 931 2.03 17.04 -5.99
N GLY A 932 1.57 16.69 -7.19
CA GLY A 932 2.36 16.00 -8.20
C GLY A 932 2.89 14.63 -7.72
N GLU A 933 4.20 14.44 -7.86
CA GLU A 933 4.91 13.21 -7.48
C GLU A 933 5.56 13.31 -6.08
N HIS A 934 5.32 14.41 -5.36
CA HIS A 934 5.92 14.64 -4.05
C HIS A 934 5.14 13.92 -2.94
N PRO A 935 5.79 13.55 -1.82
CA PRO A 935 5.10 13.13 -0.61
C PRO A 935 4.20 14.25 -0.07
N VAL A 936 3.08 13.89 0.54
CA VAL A 936 2.19 14.85 1.23
C VAL A 936 2.97 15.49 2.39
N SER A 937 3.05 16.82 2.39
CA SER A 937 3.84 17.55 3.37
C SER A 937 3.00 17.83 4.61
N ILE A 938 3.53 17.49 5.78
CA ILE A 938 2.91 17.77 7.07
C ILE A 938 3.78 18.79 7.80
N LEU A 939 3.29 20.02 7.90
CA LEU A 939 3.99 21.14 8.54
C LEU A 939 3.55 21.28 10.00
N ALA A 940 4.38 21.97 10.79
CA ALA A 940 4.20 22.16 12.25
C ALA A 940 4.15 20.84 13.05
N THR A 941 4.82 19.79 12.57
CA THR A 941 4.88 18.49 13.26
C THR A 941 5.54 18.57 14.64
N GLU A 942 6.27 19.64 14.93
CA GLU A 942 6.78 19.97 16.25
C GLU A 942 5.72 20.40 17.27
N SER A 943 4.43 20.52 16.90
CA SER A 943 3.39 20.87 17.86
C SER A 943 3.11 19.73 18.86
N ALA A 944 3.41 18.48 18.49
CA ALA A 944 3.28 17.32 19.36
C ALA A 944 4.26 16.18 18.99
N ARG A 945 4.68 15.39 20.00
CA ARG A 945 5.67 14.31 19.82
C ARG A 945 5.21 13.20 18.88
N GLU A 946 3.90 12.99 18.80
CA GLU A 946 3.30 11.84 18.15
C GLU A 946 3.14 12.00 16.64
N TRP A 947 3.12 13.23 16.11
CA TRP A 947 2.80 13.48 14.69
C TRP A 947 3.64 12.68 13.69
N PRO A 948 4.98 12.59 13.81
CA PRO A 948 5.78 11.80 12.88
C PRO A 948 5.39 10.32 12.87
N PHE A 949 4.99 9.77 14.03
CA PHE A 949 4.56 8.38 14.15
C PHE A 949 3.17 8.16 13.56
N VAL A 950 2.25 9.10 13.78
CA VAL A 950 0.89 9.07 13.20
C VAL A 950 0.97 9.02 11.68
N PHE A 951 1.70 9.94 11.04
CA PHE A 951 1.78 10.00 9.58
C PHE A 951 2.64 8.89 8.96
N SER A 952 3.63 8.37 9.70
CA SER A 952 4.33 7.13 9.32
C SER A 952 3.37 5.94 9.29
N GLY A 953 2.50 5.81 10.30
CA GLY A 953 1.43 4.81 10.32
C GLY A 953 0.47 4.96 9.14
N ILE A 954 0.03 6.18 8.85
CA ILE A 954 -0.86 6.47 7.71
C ILE A 954 -0.21 6.14 6.37
N THR A 955 1.10 6.40 6.23
CA THR A 955 1.86 6.01 5.02
C THR A 955 1.83 4.49 4.84
N ALA A 956 1.99 3.72 5.93
CA ALA A 956 1.90 2.28 5.88
C ALA A 956 0.47 1.78 5.56
N THR A 957 -0.58 2.45 6.05
CA THR A 957 -1.97 2.12 5.78
C THR A 957 -2.38 2.41 4.33
N THR A 958 -2.02 3.59 3.83
CA THR A 958 -2.52 4.13 2.55
C THR A 958 -1.61 3.83 1.37
N GLY A 959 -0.33 3.54 1.62
CA GLY A 959 0.72 3.49 0.60
C GLY A 959 1.12 4.87 0.06
N ILE A 960 0.53 5.96 0.55
CA ILE A 960 0.81 7.33 0.11
C ILE A 960 1.96 7.90 0.95
N PRO A 961 3.10 8.26 0.34
CA PRO A 961 4.21 8.84 1.07
C PRO A 961 3.82 10.15 1.75
N THR A 962 4.19 10.28 3.03
CA THR A 962 4.10 11.55 3.78
C THR A 962 5.50 12.01 4.19
N ARG A 963 5.68 13.32 4.37
CA ARG A 963 6.92 13.90 4.92
C ARG A 963 6.60 14.89 6.04
N SER A 964 7.21 14.68 7.20
CA SER A 964 7.15 15.64 8.31
C SER A 964 8.13 16.78 8.05
N VAL A 965 7.65 18.02 8.17
CA VAL A 965 8.43 19.24 8.05
C VAL A 965 8.42 19.95 9.40
N VAL A 966 9.61 20.07 10.01
CA VAL A 966 9.83 20.70 11.32
C VAL A 966 10.32 22.13 11.13
N GLY A 967 9.85 23.07 11.95
CA GLY A 967 10.30 24.47 11.94
C GLY A 967 9.75 25.29 10.76
N ALA A 968 8.87 24.68 9.97
CA ALA A 968 8.04 25.35 8.97
C ALA A 968 6.71 25.79 9.58
N SER A 969 6.74 26.39 10.78
CA SER A 969 5.62 27.19 11.28
C SER A 969 5.48 28.42 10.36
N VAL A 970 4.71 28.23 9.30
CA VAL A 970 4.20 29.28 8.44
C VAL A 970 2.70 29.43 8.72
N SER A 971 2.26 30.68 8.59
CA SER A 971 1.08 31.28 9.20
C SER A 971 -0.23 30.86 8.54
N SER A 972 -0.75 29.68 8.87
CA SER A 972 -2.11 29.27 8.48
C SER A 972 -2.94 28.99 9.73
N ASP A 973 -4.21 28.60 9.57
CA ASP A 973 -5.22 28.62 10.65
C ASP A 973 -4.87 27.76 11.88
N GLN A 974 -4.10 26.67 11.71
CA GLN A 974 -3.63 25.84 12.82
C GLN A 974 -2.80 26.61 13.84
N GLN A 975 -2.14 27.70 13.41
CA GLN A 975 -1.31 28.50 14.30
C GLN A 975 -2.14 29.12 15.43
N ALA A 976 -3.39 29.50 15.18
CA ALA A 976 -4.27 30.05 16.23
C ALA A 976 -4.52 29.04 17.36
N PHE A 977 -4.51 27.75 17.06
CA PHE A 977 -4.67 26.66 18.02
C PHE A 977 -3.36 26.33 18.74
N ILE A 978 -2.25 26.27 18.01
CA ILE A 978 -0.91 26.07 18.59
C ILE A 978 -0.58 27.18 19.60
N ASP A 979 -0.93 28.44 19.30
CA ASP A 979 -0.80 29.60 20.19
C ASP A 979 -1.55 29.41 21.52
N GLN A 980 -2.58 28.56 21.56
CA GLN A 980 -3.38 28.24 22.75
C GLN A 980 -2.97 26.90 23.39
N GLY A 981 -1.88 26.28 22.94
CA GLY A 981 -1.42 24.99 23.44
C GLY A 981 -2.30 23.82 22.97
N ILE A 982 -2.95 23.93 21.81
CA ILE A 982 -3.62 22.80 21.16
C ILE A 982 -2.71 22.28 20.05
N PRO A 983 -2.44 20.95 19.97
CA PRO A 983 -1.68 20.38 18.87
C PRO A 983 -2.32 20.71 17.51
N GLY A 984 -1.54 21.16 16.54
CA GLY A 984 -2.02 21.53 15.22
C GLY A 984 -0.99 21.22 14.15
N VAL A 985 -1.43 20.76 12.99
CA VAL A 985 -0.58 20.55 11.80
C VAL A 985 -1.26 21.09 10.56
N GLN A 986 -0.46 21.51 9.59
CA GLN A 986 -0.94 21.87 8.26
C GLN A 986 -0.58 20.76 7.27
N VAL A 987 -1.57 20.36 6.47
CA VAL A 987 -1.40 19.47 5.33
C VAL A 987 -1.22 20.34 4.09
N PHE A 988 -0.12 20.12 3.39
CA PHE A 988 0.33 20.93 2.26
C PHE A 988 0.76 20.03 1.10
N GLY A 989 0.41 20.42 -0.13
CA GLY A 989 0.84 19.73 -1.34
C GLY A 989 2.31 20.00 -1.64
N ASN A 990 2.56 20.99 -2.50
CA ASN A 990 3.88 21.49 -2.81
C ASN A 990 3.85 22.99 -3.13
N ALA A 991 5.01 23.63 -3.14
CA ALA A 991 5.14 25.01 -3.54
C ALA A 991 4.82 25.19 -5.04
N THR A 992 4.10 26.27 -5.39
CA THR A 992 3.65 26.53 -6.76
C THR A 992 3.92 27.97 -7.18
N LEU A 993 4.33 28.16 -8.45
CA LEU A 993 4.56 29.49 -9.01
C LEU A 993 3.30 30.34 -9.13
N HIS A 994 2.13 29.70 -9.03
CA HIS A 994 0.81 30.30 -9.10
C HIS A 994 0.35 30.90 -7.77
N TYR A 995 1.00 30.56 -6.65
CA TYR A 995 0.65 31.05 -5.31
C TYR A 995 0.50 32.59 -5.26
N HIS A 996 -0.64 33.04 -4.75
CA HIS A 996 -1.06 34.45 -4.68
C HIS A 996 -1.00 35.16 -6.04
N ARG A 997 -1.46 34.50 -7.12
CA ARG A 997 -1.52 35.10 -8.45
C ARG A 997 -2.86 34.87 -9.16
N PRO A 998 -3.19 35.71 -10.15
CA PRO A 998 -4.32 35.49 -11.06
C PRO A 998 -4.26 34.18 -11.85
N SER A 999 -3.07 33.57 -11.94
CA SER A 999 -2.83 32.30 -12.64
C SER A 999 -3.10 31.07 -11.78
N ASP A 1000 -3.55 31.23 -10.52
CA ASP A 1000 -4.01 30.12 -9.68
C ASP A 1000 -5.45 29.75 -10.04
N THR A 1001 -5.60 29.02 -11.15
CA THR A 1001 -6.87 28.68 -11.78
C THR A 1001 -7.13 27.17 -11.73
N PRO A 1002 -8.38 26.69 -11.86
CA PRO A 1002 -8.69 25.26 -11.74
C PRO A 1002 -7.90 24.34 -12.68
N ASP A 1003 -7.48 24.82 -13.85
CA ASP A 1003 -6.68 24.04 -14.80
C ASP A 1003 -5.24 23.77 -14.33
N THR A 1004 -4.75 24.47 -13.29
CA THR A 1004 -3.43 24.23 -12.69
C THR A 1004 -3.47 23.23 -11.53
N VAL A 1005 -4.65 22.75 -11.13
CA VAL A 1005 -4.84 21.85 -9.98
C VAL A 1005 -4.60 20.39 -10.36
N ASP A 1006 -3.80 19.69 -9.56
CA ASP A 1006 -3.57 18.25 -9.61
C ASP A 1006 -4.66 17.48 -8.86
N ALA A 1007 -5.71 17.12 -9.60
CA ALA A 1007 -6.84 16.35 -9.06
C ALA A 1007 -6.43 14.97 -8.51
N ALA A 1008 -5.42 14.31 -9.09
CA ALA A 1008 -4.93 13.02 -8.61
C ALA A 1008 -4.18 13.19 -7.27
N GLY A 1009 -3.42 14.27 -7.14
CA GLY A 1009 -2.82 14.72 -5.89
C GLY A 1009 -3.84 14.94 -4.78
N MET A 1010 -4.93 15.66 -5.06
CA MET A 1010 -6.00 15.89 -4.09
C MET A 1010 -6.68 14.60 -3.61
N VAL A 1011 -6.85 13.59 -4.48
CA VAL A 1011 -7.35 12.27 -4.08
C VAL A 1011 -6.43 11.60 -3.06
N LYS A 1012 -5.11 11.72 -3.24
CA LYS A 1012 -4.12 11.22 -2.28
C LYS A 1012 -4.21 11.98 -0.96
N VAL A 1013 -4.28 13.32 -1.01
CA VAL A 1013 -4.42 14.16 0.19
C VAL A 1013 -5.68 13.82 0.97
N ALA A 1014 -6.84 13.72 0.30
CA ALA A 1014 -8.10 13.34 0.95
C ALA A 1014 -7.99 11.99 1.66
N SER A 1015 -7.31 11.01 1.06
CA SER A 1015 -7.07 9.70 1.67
C SER A 1015 -6.21 9.79 2.95
N VAL A 1016 -5.12 10.57 2.91
CA VAL A 1016 -4.24 10.79 4.09
C VAL A 1016 -4.99 11.53 5.20
N VAL A 1017 -5.75 12.57 4.86
CA VAL A 1017 -6.52 13.40 5.80
C VAL A 1017 -7.62 12.59 6.48
N THR A 1018 -8.28 11.70 5.74
CA THR A 1018 -9.32 10.80 6.30
C THR A 1018 -8.74 9.91 7.39
N GLU A 1019 -7.62 9.24 7.12
CA GLU A 1019 -6.97 8.38 8.11
C GLU A 1019 -6.47 9.18 9.33
N ALA A 1020 -5.94 10.39 9.10
CA ALA A 1020 -5.50 11.26 10.18
C ALA A 1020 -6.65 11.69 11.09
N ILE A 1021 -7.76 12.19 10.53
CA ILE A 1021 -8.89 12.67 11.32
C ILE A 1021 -9.63 11.52 12.01
N GLU A 1022 -9.74 10.34 11.38
CA GLU A 1022 -10.30 9.14 12.01
C GLU A 1022 -9.42 8.63 13.16
N TYR A 1023 -8.08 8.65 13.01
CA TYR A 1023 -7.16 8.36 14.11
C TYR A 1023 -7.38 9.29 15.31
N LEU A 1024 -7.47 10.61 15.05
CA LEU A 1024 -7.75 11.59 16.10
C LEU A 1024 -9.13 11.37 16.73
N ALA A 1025 -10.14 11.01 15.95
CA ALA A 1025 -11.49 10.77 16.45
C ALA A 1025 -11.64 9.44 17.21
N SER A 1026 -10.68 8.52 17.10
CA SER A 1026 -10.73 7.20 17.74
C SER A 1026 -9.75 7.02 18.90
N THR A 1027 -8.62 7.74 18.90
CA THR A 1027 -7.59 7.59 19.93
C THR A 1027 -8.08 8.01 21.32
N ASP A 1028 -7.73 7.22 22.33
CA ASP A 1028 -7.93 7.53 23.75
C ASP A 1028 -6.77 8.35 24.33
N LYS A 1029 -5.63 8.40 23.63
CA LYS A 1029 -4.44 9.16 24.02
C LYS A 1029 -4.52 10.59 23.49
N ARG A 1030 -4.35 11.56 24.40
CA ARG A 1030 -4.06 12.94 24.01
C ARG A 1030 -2.64 13.04 23.46
N LEU A 1031 -2.46 13.86 22.43
CA LEU A 1031 -1.13 14.14 21.89
C LEU A 1031 -0.32 14.96 22.91
N THR A 1032 0.98 14.67 23.00
CA THR A 1032 1.89 15.31 23.95
C THR A 1032 2.48 16.55 23.32
N LEU A 1033 2.07 17.72 23.82
CA LEU A 1033 2.62 19.02 23.42
C LEU A 1033 4.14 19.06 23.60
N THR A 1034 4.82 19.60 22.59
CA THR A 1034 6.26 19.86 22.63
C THR A 1034 6.54 21.34 22.84
N GLY A 1035 7.44 21.63 23.76
CA GLY A 1035 7.69 22.99 24.25
C GLY A 1035 8.38 23.88 23.22
N ALA A 1036 7.58 24.64 22.48
CA ALA A 1036 7.95 25.92 21.86
C ALA A 1036 6.70 26.80 21.62
N GLY A 1037 5.78 26.86 22.58
CA GLY A 1037 4.56 27.70 22.49
C GLY A 1037 4.04 28.24 23.83
N VAL A 1038 4.72 27.96 24.95
CA VAL A 1038 4.36 28.54 26.24
C VAL A 1038 5.13 29.85 26.42
N GLY A 1039 4.55 30.94 25.95
CA GLY A 1039 4.91 32.31 26.35
C GLY A 1039 6.07 32.96 25.62
N SER A 1040 5.82 33.50 24.44
CA SER A 1040 6.49 34.73 23.99
C SER A 1040 5.41 35.70 23.53
N GLY A 1041 5.50 36.95 23.98
CA GLY A 1041 4.44 37.94 23.81
C GLY A 1041 3.95 38.05 22.37
N VAL A 1042 2.63 38.12 22.23
CA VAL A 1042 1.92 38.49 21.00
C VAL A 1042 2.67 39.63 20.30
N PRO A 1043 3.27 39.42 19.12
CA PRO A 1043 3.63 40.55 18.29
C PRO A 1043 2.31 41.25 17.90
N PRO A 1044 2.22 42.58 18.02
CA PRO A 1044 1.04 43.31 17.60
C PRO A 1044 0.75 43.02 16.11
N PRO A 1045 -0.51 43.18 15.66
CA PRO A 1045 -0.85 43.04 14.25
C PRO A 1045 0.12 43.88 13.43
N VAL A 1046 0.75 43.25 12.43
CA VAL A 1046 1.71 43.92 11.57
C VAL A 1046 1.01 45.10 10.92
N ALA A 1047 1.33 46.30 11.39
CA ALA A 1047 0.93 47.53 10.73
C ALA A 1047 1.37 47.45 9.27
N SER A 1048 0.59 48.00 8.35
CA SER A 1048 0.79 47.93 6.89
C SER A 1048 2.15 48.41 6.36
N GLY A 1049 3.08 48.82 7.24
CA GLY A 1049 4.45 49.25 6.92
C GLY A 1049 5.55 48.18 7.02
N ASP A 1050 5.30 46.99 7.59
CA ASP A 1050 6.37 46.00 7.88
C ASP A 1050 6.36 44.76 6.95
N ARG A 1051 5.77 44.91 5.77
CA ARG A 1051 5.76 43.87 4.73
C ARG A 1051 7.02 43.94 3.88
N ARG A 1052 7.54 42.77 3.50
CA ARG A 1052 8.67 42.62 2.59
C ARG A 1052 8.35 43.32 1.26
N LYS A 1053 9.13 44.34 0.90
CA LYS A 1053 8.91 45.21 -0.27
C LYS A 1053 9.51 44.67 -1.57
N VAL A 1054 10.43 43.73 -1.45
CA VAL A 1054 11.25 43.20 -2.55
C VAL A 1054 11.01 41.72 -2.77
N SER A 1055 11.23 41.23 -3.98
CA SER A 1055 11.28 39.80 -4.28
C SER A 1055 12.61 39.43 -4.92
N LEU A 1056 13.14 38.25 -4.56
CA LEU A 1056 14.24 37.62 -5.30
C LEU A 1056 13.68 36.77 -6.46
N GLY A 1057 12.42 36.35 -6.40
CA GLY A 1057 11.79 35.47 -7.38
C GLY A 1057 12.34 34.03 -7.38
N ALA A 1058 12.70 33.53 -6.20
CA ALA A 1058 13.02 32.13 -5.97
C ALA A 1058 12.02 31.51 -4.98
N MET A 1059 11.64 30.26 -5.24
CA MET A 1059 10.75 29.47 -4.41
C MET A 1059 11.58 28.58 -3.47
N PRO A 1060 11.38 28.65 -2.15
CA PRO A 1060 11.97 27.71 -1.21
C PRO A 1060 11.51 26.27 -1.44
N ASP A 1061 12.40 25.32 -1.23
CA ASP A 1061 12.03 23.96 -0.91
C ASP A 1061 11.76 23.85 0.60
N PHE A 1062 10.48 23.82 0.95
CA PHE A 1062 10.02 23.76 2.34
C PHE A 1062 10.45 22.48 3.08
N ALA A 1063 10.82 21.42 2.37
CA ALA A 1063 11.27 20.18 2.99
C ALA A 1063 12.78 20.10 3.19
N PHE A 1064 13.55 21.09 2.71
CA PHE A 1064 14.99 21.09 2.87
C PHE A 1064 15.37 21.36 4.34
N GLN A 1065 16.08 20.40 4.93
CA GLN A 1065 16.73 20.55 6.22
C GLN A 1065 18.24 20.57 6.02
N GLY A 1066 18.85 21.73 6.22
CA GLY A 1066 20.27 21.97 6.06
C GLY A 1066 20.62 23.46 6.17
N PRO A 1067 21.91 23.82 6.20
CA PRO A 1067 22.33 25.22 6.20
C PRO A 1067 21.94 25.90 4.87
N GLY A 1068 21.47 27.15 4.95
CA GLY A 1068 21.00 27.89 3.78
C GLY A 1068 19.52 27.70 3.46
N LEU A 1069 19.15 28.04 2.23
CA LEU A 1069 17.81 27.90 1.66
C LEU A 1069 17.89 27.19 0.31
N ARG A 1070 17.47 25.92 0.24
CA ARG A 1070 17.34 25.22 -1.04
C ARG A 1070 16.18 25.80 -1.85
N LEU A 1071 16.39 25.99 -3.13
CA LEU A 1071 15.40 26.51 -4.06
C LEU A 1071 14.70 25.36 -4.78
N ASP A 1072 13.39 25.25 -4.63
CA ASP A 1072 12.59 24.29 -5.38
C ASP A 1072 12.43 24.73 -6.85
N SER A 1073 12.16 26.03 -7.04
CA SER A 1073 12.04 26.63 -8.37
C SER A 1073 12.53 28.08 -8.39
N VAL A 1074 12.83 28.56 -9.59
CA VAL A 1074 13.21 29.95 -9.85
C VAL A 1074 12.24 30.52 -10.87
N VAL A 1075 11.66 31.68 -10.56
CA VAL A 1075 10.69 32.34 -11.44
C VAL A 1075 11.43 32.85 -12.70
N PRO A 1076 10.96 32.53 -13.91
CA PRO A 1076 11.55 33.06 -15.14
C PRO A 1076 11.55 34.59 -15.16
N GLY A 1077 12.65 35.20 -15.62
CA GLY A 1077 12.88 36.64 -15.70
C GLY A 1077 13.15 37.33 -14.34
N SER A 1078 13.18 36.58 -13.24
CA SER A 1078 13.37 37.12 -11.89
C SER A 1078 14.80 37.58 -11.59
N PRO A 1079 15.00 38.36 -10.52
CA PRO A 1079 16.34 38.65 -9.99
C PRO A 1079 17.17 37.40 -9.72
N ALA A 1080 16.56 36.32 -9.21
CA ALA A 1080 17.23 35.04 -8.99
C ALA A 1080 17.78 34.43 -10.28
N GLU A 1081 16.94 34.31 -11.32
CA GLU A 1081 17.36 33.74 -12.60
C GLU A 1081 18.46 34.59 -13.24
N LYS A 1082 18.30 35.92 -13.22
CA LYS A 1082 19.29 36.87 -13.74
C LYS A 1082 20.63 36.79 -12.98
N ALA A 1083 20.59 36.54 -11.68
CA ALA A 1083 21.77 36.27 -10.86
C ALA A 1083 22.40 34.89 -11.12
N GLY A 1084 21.72 34.03 -11.89
CA GLY A 1084 22.19 32.72 -12.28
C GLY A 1084 21.74 31.57 -11.37
N LEU A 1085 20.82 31.82 -10.42
CA LEU A 1085 20.21 30.77 -9.57
C LEU A 1085 19.31 29.86 -10.40
N LYS A 1086 19.25 28.59 -10.00
CA LYS A 1086 18.42 27.53 -10.60
C LYS A 1086 17.73 26.71 -9.53
N ALA A 1087 16.69 25.98 -9.93
CA ALA A 1087 16.10 24.93 -9.12
C ALA A 1087 17.20 23.96 -8.63
N GLY A 1088 17.15 23.58 -7.35
CA GLY A 1088 18.12 22.73 -6.66
C GLY A 1088 19.30 23.45 -6.02
N ASP A 1089 19.53 24.74 -6.31
CA ASP A 1089 20.58 25.52 -5.67
C ASP A 1089 20.29 25.77 -4.17
N ILE A 1090 21.32 25.85 -3.33
CA ILE A 1090 21.21 26.15 -1.90
C ILE A 1090 21.83 27.52 -1.62
N LEU A 1091 20.99 28.53 -1.40
CA LEU A 1091 21.42 29.89 -1.06
C LEU A 1091 21.97 29.94 0.37
N LEU A 1092 23.25 30.24 0.51
CA LEU A 1092 23.96 30.26 1.79
C LEU A 1092 24.09 31.66 2.37
N ARG A 1093 24.27 32.69 1.54
CA ARG A 1093 24.36 34.09 1.97
C ARG A 1093 23.57 35.02 1.06
N PHE A 1094 23.01 36.06 1.65
CA PHE A 1094 22.24 37.10 0.96
C PHE A 1094 22.68 38.47 1.50
N GLY A 1095 23.19 39.35 0.63
CA GLY A 1095 23.74 40.64 1.04
C GLY A 1095 24.96 40.51 1.97
N GLY A 1096 25.71 39.40 1.88
CA GLY A 1096 26.83 39.10 2.79
C GLY A 1096 26.42 38.52 4.15
N GLU A 1097 25.12 38.47 4.49
CA GLU A 1097 24.60 37.85 5.71
C GLU A 1097 24.27 36.35 5.48
N PRO A 1098 24.52 35.45 6.46
CA PRO A 1098 24.14 34.03 6.35
C PRO A 1098 22.63 33.84 6.27
N VAL A 1099 22.19 32.94 5.40
CA VAL A 1099 20.78 32.53 5.29
C VAL A 1099 20.52 31.34 6.22
N ALA A 1100 19.84 31.60 7.34
CA ALA A 1100 19.44 30.57 8.31
C ALA A 1100 18.05 30.00 7.99
N GLY A 1101 17.90 29.35 6.83
CA GLY A 1101 16.62 28.80 6.39
C GLY A 1101 15.61 29.87 5.94
N LEU A 1102 14.34 29.47 5.84
CA LEU A 1102 13.26 30.31 5.30
C LEU A 1102 12.97 31.56 6.14
N GLY A 1103 12.90 31.41 7.47
CA GLY A 1103 12.65 32.53 8.39
C GLY A 1103 13.73 33.61 8.27
N GLY A 1104 15.00 33.21 8.36
CA GLY A 1104 16.14 34.12 8.21
C GLY A 1104 16.20 34.78 6.83
N PHE A 1105 15.90 34.04 5.75
CA PHE A 1105 15.81 34.63 4.41
C PHE A 1105 14.74 35.72 4.32
N ASN A 1106 13.55 35.47 4.87
CA ASN A 1106 12.47 36.44 4.87
C ASN A 1106 12.79 37.70 5.68
N GLU A 1107 13.48 37.57 6.81
CA GLU A 1107 14.00 38.71 7.58
C GLU A 1107 15.00 39.54 6.77
N LEU A 1108 15.95 38.88 6.10
CA LEU A 1108 16.93 39.55 5.25
C LEU A 1108 16.26 40.38 4.17
N LEU A 1109 15.25 39.81 3.50
CA LEU A 1109 14.53 40.51 2.45
C LEU A 1109 13.69 41.69 2.95
N ARG A 1110 13.23 41.68 4.21
CA ARG A 1110 12.53 42.85 4.79
C ARG A 1110 13.46 44.07 4.95
N LYS A 1111 14.77 43.86 5.04
CA LYS A 1111 15.77 44.93 5.17
C LYS A 1111 16.02 45.71 3.86
N HIS A 1112 15.51 45.24 2.73
CA HIS A 1112 15.86 45.76 1.39
C HIS A 1112 14.72 46.46 0.67
N GLN A 1113 15.09 47.30 -0.31
CA GLN A 1113 14.20 48.10 -1.16
C GLN A 1113 14.33 47.69 -2.64
N PRO A 1114 13.28 47.89 -3.46
CA PRO A 1114 13.35 47.63 -4.90
C PRO A 1114 14.48 48.43 -5.55
N GLY A 1115 15.30 47.78 -6.36
CA GLY A 1115 16.51 48.34 -6.97
C GLY A 1115 17.79 48.07 -6.17
N ASP A 1116 17.70 47.57 -4.93
CA ASP A 1116 18.88 47.16 -4.17
C ASP A 1116 19.62 46.02 -4.89
N ARG A 1117 20.94 46.17 -5.06
CA ARG A 1117 21.81 45.12 -5.58
C ARG A 1117 22.41 44.35 -4.41
N VAL A 1118 22.14 43.05 -4.35
CA VAL A 1118 22.60 42.17 -3.28
C VAL A 1118 23.54 41.10 -3.81
N HIS A 1119 24.65 40.89 -3.11
CA HIS A 1119 25.54 39.78 -3.37
C HIS A 1119 24.94 38.48 -2.84
N LEU A 1120 24.96 37.43 -3.65
CA LEU A 1120 24.43 36.10 -3.34
C LEU A 1120 25.56 35.08 -3.37
N GLU A 1121 25.60 34.21 -2.38
CA GLU A 1121 26.47 33.03 -2.37
C GLU A 1121 25.61 31.79 -2.20
N TRP A 1122 25.78 30.81 -3.08
CA TRP A 1122 25.02 29.56 -3.05
C TRP A 1122 25.89 28.37 -3.44
N THR A 1123 25.39 27.16 -3.22
CA THR A 1123 25.99 25.94 -3.78
C THR A 1123 25.10 25.33 -4.84
N ARG A 1124 25.72 24.86 -5.91
CA ARG A 1124 25.08 24.04 -6.95
C ARG A 1124 25.74 22.69 -6.96
N ASN A 1125 25.01 21.64 -6.60
CA ASN A 1125 25.55 20.28 -6.48
C ASN A 1125 26.85 20.25 -5.63
N GLY A 1126 26.86 21.00 -4.52
CA GLY A 1126 28.02 21.14 -3.62
C GLY A 1126 29.16 22.04 -4.12
N THR A 1127 29.05 22.61 -5.31
CA THR A 1127 30.07 23.55 -5.83
C THR A 1127 29.68 24.99 -5.48
N PRO A 1128 30.56 25.80 -4.86
CA PRO A 1128 30.30 27.20 -4.55
C PRO A 1128 30.03 28.01 -5.83
N GLN A 1129 29.06 28.91 -5.75
CA GLN A 1129 28.68 29.87 -6.79
C GLN A 1129 28.44 31.22 -6.12
N GLN A 1130 28.61 32.29 -6.89
CA GLN A 1130 28.35 33.65 -6.44
C GLN A 1130 27.78 34.49 -7.58
N GLY A 1131 27.03 35.53 -7.25
CA GLY A 1131 26.38 36.40 -8.20
C GLY A 1131 25.78 37.64 -7.56
N GLU A 1132 25.26 38.54 -8.37
CA GLU A 1132 24.52 39.71 -7.90
C GLU A 1132 23.08 39.64 -8.40
N ALA A 1133 22.13 39.95 -7.53
CA ALA A 1133 20.74 40.15 -7.89
C ALA A 1133 20.34 41.61 -7.66
N GLU A 1134 19.74 42.25 -8.65
CA GLU A 1134 19.02 43.51 -8.47
C GLU A 1134 17.58 43.17 -8.08
N LEU A 1135 17.22 43.44 -6.82
CA LEU A 1135 15.93 43.05 -6.28
C LEU A 1135 14.80 43.86 -6.91
N THR A 1136 13.74 43.18 -7.31
CA THR A 1136 12.55 43.85 -7.87
C THR A 1136 11.52 44.09 -6.79
N ALA A 1137 10.61 45.05 -7.03
CA ALA A 1137 9.42 45.21 -6.19
C ALA A 1137 8.64 43.88 -6.14
N ARG A 1138 8.07 43.60 -4.96
CA ARG A 1138 7.22 42.43 -4.75
C ARG A 1138 5.92 42.50 -5.55
#